data_AF-A0A6L7S6A8-F1
#
_entry.id   AF-A0A6L7S6A8-F1
#
_cell.length_a   1.000
_cell.length_b   1.000
_cell.length_c   1.000
_cell.angle_alpha   90.00
_cell.angle_beta   90.00
_cell.angle_gamma   90.00
#
_symmetry.space_group_name_H-M   'P 1'
#
loop_
_entity.id
_entity.type
_entity.pdbx_description
1 polymer ?
#
loop_
_entity_poly.entity_id
_entity_poly.type
_entity_poly.pdbx_seq_one_letter_code
_entity_poly.pdbx_strand_id
1 'polypeptide(L)'
;MSDIFQRSTLVQVIGFLQYAGMQVGRRHFDLRTLDWLAGALRSGEHTRHSLARGLCERTGWLNALGRPCLSAAAAALPALAERIGIELPPARDMPDPAAAPAVPACDVPDTRLACALEDLGPVSLDPVGDAGDRRLWVAMMEAHHPLGWARPPGGQVRYWIRSERHGVLGGIGFGSATWQLRARDTWVGWSADARAANIARVICNHRFLLTPRVRVYGLASEVLRMAARRVADDWEARYSVRPVAASTHVGPEHDGCCCHCAGWTVAGRTGGRRGEAGTVRVLALESGWRKALRRVDRRPVGTLASAYDGTDLDWAEREYGRTGHTDGRVRRRIVDMGRAWLKNMGEDLPVIFPTKAEQKAAYRLLSNPRISMEHVLEPHFEATADRCRAEPVVLALQDTTALNYTGLEATTGLDGIGGGGKGSVGILAHAGLAVTTEGRPLGLFAMDAAFRQDPEEDSRRWVEGLGRARELAAACPDTRVVSVCDREGDFRDLLAHAADDGDALLVRASRSAKQRVTAPGGGKECLWDHVAALPPVATTELTIPAAGGPRARKERVARLEIRTAEVGIVPPRRDRGADPLPMFAVSATEIEADGDDPLHWLLLTTERPAEGEADAAHAATVLGWYGRRWTIETWFRTLKTGTRTKDRRLDSADDLRKCLAFDAVTAPSTSPTSPSSPGSARKPPRPRRSRRRTSTCFTRCWNRRATGTSSGCPPGRRPTFAPSSSISGASSAPIPPRASRSPGRERSGRVWKGSTGRSRSVTPSARESGSDSL
;
A
#
# COMPACT_ATOMS: atom_id res chain seq x y z
N MET A 1 26.32 55.10 -14.42
CA MET A 1 26.86 53.93 -13.66
C MET A 1 25.84 53.30 -12.70
N SER A 2 24.67 53.90 -12.47
CA SER A 2 23.58 53.37 -11.64
C SER A 2 22.66 52.35 -12.36
N ASP A 3 22.45 52.48 -13.67
CA ASP A 3 21.51 51.64 -14.44
C ASP A 3 21.94 50.19 -14.68
N ILE A 4 23.26 49.91 -14.64
CA ILE A 4 23.79 48.55 -14.85
C ILE A 4 23.56 47.68 -13.61
N PHE A 5 23.53 48.28 -12.41
CA PHE A 5 23.32 47.54 -11.17
C PHE A 5 21.86 47.13 -10.91
N GLN A 6 20.86 47.88 -11.38
CA GLN A 6 19.45 47.49 -11.20
C GLN A 6 19.01 46.35 -12.14
N ARG A 7 19.58 46.24 -13.35
CA ARG A 7 19.25 45.12 -14.26
C ARG A 7 19.85 43.78 -13.82
N SER A 8 20.97 43.77 -13.10
CA SER A 8 21.58 42.55 -12.57
C SER A 8 20.73 41.88 -11.48
N THR A 9 20.14 42.68 -10.58
CA THR A 9 19.37 42.15 -9.44
C THR A 9 18.01 41.55 -9.87
N LEU A 10 17.35 42.09 -10.90
CA LEU A 10 16.07 41.52 -11.36
C LEU A 10 16.25 40.16 -12.04
N VAL A 11 17.34 39.98 -12.81
CA VAL A 11 17.68 38.69 -13.44
C VAL A 11 18.09 37.66 -12.38
N GLN A 12 18.78 38.07 -11.31
CA GLN A 12 19.11 37.18 -10.19
C GLN A 12 17.89 36.79 -9.32
N VAL A 13 16.86 37.66 -9.20
CA VAL A 13 15.62 37.32 -8.47
C VAL A 13 14.70 36.39 -9.28
N ILE A 14 14.69 36.49 -10.61
CA ILE A 14 13.95 35.56 -11.48
C ILE A 14 14.68 34.22 -11.62
N GLY A 15 16.02 34.23 -11.65
CA GLY A 15 16.85 33.01 -11.71
C GLY A 15 16.84 32.12 -10.46
N PHE A 16 16.29 32.59 -9.33
CA PHE A 16 16.26 31.83 -8.05
C PHE A 16 14.97 31.03 -7.80
N LEU A 17 14.03 31.00 -8.77
CA LEU A 17 12.72 30.33 -8.64
C LEU A 17 12.46 29.21 -9.69
N GLN A 18 13.45 28.84 -10.51
CA GLN A 18 13.24 28.01 -11.71
C GLN A 18 13.93 26.61 -11.70
N TYR A 19 13.67 25.74 -10.71
CA TYR A 19 14.08 24.32 -10.78
C TYR A 19 13.02 23.31 -10.28
N ALA A 20 11.74 23.62 -10.48
CA ALA A 20 10.65 22.65 -10.37
C ALA A 20 9.52 23.01 -11.34
N GLY A 21 8.99 22.02 -12.06
CA GLY A 21 7.77 22.18 -12.84
C GLY A 21 6.54 22.46 -11.96
N MET A 22 5.40 22.75 -12.60
CA MET A 22 4.19 23.19 -11.91
C MET A 22 3.25 22.03 -11.59
N GLN A 23 2.82 21.92 -10.34
CA GLN A 23 1.68 21.08 -9.98
C GLN A 23 0.35 21.82 -10.20
N VAL A 24 -0.59 21.22 -10.94
CA VAL A 24 -2.02 21.60 -10.91
C VAL A 24 -2.86 20.38 -10.59
N GLY A 25 -3.55 20.44 -9.43
CA GLY A 25 -4.26 19.29 -8.88
C GLY A 25 -3.32 18.10 -8.64
N ARG A 26 -3.53 17.02 -9.42
CA ARG A 26 -2.74 15.78 -9.31
C ARG A 26 -1.65 15.62 -10.37
N ARG A 27 -1.58 16.50 -11.37
CA ARG A 27 -0.62 16.39 -12.46
C ARG A 27 0.51 17.40 -12.28
N HIS A 28 1.73 16.92 -12.46
CA HIS A 28 2.92 17.74 -12.61
C HIS A 28 3.08 18.07 -14.09
N PHE A 29 3.40 19.33 -14.37
CA PHE A 29 3.70 19.86 -15.70
C PHE A 29 5.15 20.30 -15.68
N ASP A 30 5.98 19.63 -16.49
CA ASP A 30 7.40 19.95 -16.59
C ASP A 30 7.64 21.30 -17.28
N LEU A 31 8.88 21.79 -17.22
CA LEU A 31 9.23 23.08 -17.82
C LEU A 31 9.02 23.09 -19.33
N ARG A 32 9.23 21.96 -20.02
CA ARG A 32 9.01 21.83 -21.47
C ARG A 32 7.53 21.99 -21.84
N THR A 33 6.62 21.42 -21.05
CA THR A 33 5.17 21.58 -21.24
C THR A 33 4.71 23.01 -20.95
N LEU A 34 5.26 23.65 -19.91
CA LEU A 34 4.92 25.02 -19.56
C LEU A 34 5.43 26.04 -20.59
N ASP A 35 6.64 25.85 -21.12
CA ASP A 35 7.20 26.73 -22.16
C ASP A 35 6.44 26.58 -23.49
N TRP A 36 6.07 25.34 -23.89
CA TRP A 36 5.15 25.13 -25.00
C TRP A 36 3.81 25.85 -24.79
N LEU A 37 3.21 25.73 -23.60
CA LEU A 37 1.93 26.38 -23.30
C LEU A 37 2.05 27.91 -23.36
N ALA A 38 3.15 28.47 -22.88
CA ALA A 38 3.43 29.89 -22.95
C ALA A 38 3.65 30.36 -24.41
N GLY A 39 4.34 29.57 -25.24
CA GLY A 39 4.46 29.82 -26.68
C GLY A 39 3.11 29.79 -27.41
N ALA A 40 2.30 28.76 -27.13
CA ALA A 40 0.97 28.58 -27.71
C ALA A 40 -0.03 29.67 -27.28
N LEU A 41 0.09 30.23 -26.07
CA LEU A 41 -0.73 31.36 -25.65
C LEU A 41 -0.24 32.69 -26.26
N ARG A 42 1.08 32.85 -26.46
CA ARG A 42 1.65 34.03 -27.13
C ARG A 42 1.32 34.11 -28.62
N SER A 43 1.08 32.99 -29.32
CA SER A 43 0.68 33.04 -30.74
C SER A 43 -0.76 33.50 -30.97
N GLY A 44 -1.65 33.33 -29.99
CA GLY A 44 -3.07 33.70 -30.09
C GLY A 44 -3.93 32.78 -30.99
N GLU A 45 -3.32 31.85 -31.72
CA GLU A 45 -4.00 31.00 -32.72
C GLU A 45 -4.83 29.85 -32.12
N HIS A 46 -4.70 29.58 -30.82
CA HIS A 46 -5.27 28.40 -30.18
C HIS A 46 -6.50 28.69 -29.32
N THR A 47 -7.57 27.91 -29.52
CA THR A 47 -8.73 27.88 -28.62
C THR A 47 -8.40 27.17 -27.29
N ARG A 48 -9.18 27.42 -26.22
CA ARG A 48 -9.08 26.65 -24.95
C ARG A 48 -9.19 25.12 -25.16
N HIS A 49 -9.97 24.68 -26.16
CA HIS A 49 -10.12 23.26 -26.48
C HIS A 49 -8.87 22.66 -27.15
N SER A 50 -8.26 23.36 -28.10
CA SER A 50 -6.99 22.93 -28.72
C SER A 50 -5.83 22.98 -27.74
N LEU A 51 -5.79 23.96 -26.82
CA LEU A 51 -4.82 24.01 -25.73
C LEU A 51 -4.98 22.82 -24.77
N ALA A 52 -6.21 22.51 -24.36
CA ALA A 52 -6.50 21.35 -23.52
C ALA A 52 -6.13 20.02 -24.20
N ARG A 53 -6.33 19.91 -25.53
CA ARG A 53 -5.90 18.76 -26.33
C ARG A 53 -4.38 18.62 -26.39
N GLY A 54 -3.65 19.67 -26.78
CA GLY A 54 -2.19 19.64 -26.85
C GLY A 54 -1.53 19.39 -25.49
N LEU A 55 -2.14 19.89 -24.40
CA LEU A 55 -1.73 19.57 -23.03
C LEU A 55 -1.92 18.08 -22.73
N CYS A 56 -3.03 17.47 -23.16
CA CYS A 56 -3.25 16.03 -23.02
C CYS A 56 -2.27 15.19 -23.83
N GLU A 57 -1.98 15.57 -25.07
CA GLU A 57 -1.07 14.85 -25.96
C GLU A 57 0.36 14.86 -25.41
N ARG A 58 0.89 16.04 -25.06
CA ARG A 58 2.27 16.20 -24.56
C ARG A 58 2.51 15.54 -23.21
N THR A 59 1.51 15.52 -22.33
CA THR A 59 1.66 14.94 -20.99
C THR A 59 1.17 13.50 -20.87
N GLY A 60 0.67 12.89 -21.95
CA GLY A 60 0.02 11.58 -21.90
C GLY A 60 -1.22 11.57 -20.99
N TRP A 61 -2.01 12.66 -20.95
CA TRP A 61 -3.18 12.78 -20.09
C TRP A 61 -4.41 12.11 -20.72
N LEU A 62 -4.31 10.79 -20.83
CA LEU A 62 -5.36 9.89 -21.28
C LEU A 62 -6.16 9.33 -20.10
N ASN A 63 -7.38 8.86 -20.37
CA ASN A 63 -8.18 8.06 -19.45
C ASN A 63 -7.92 6.55 -19.68
N ALA A 64 -8.59 5.68 -18.92
CA ALA A 64 -8.47 4.22 -19.05
C ALA A 64 -8.84 3.66 -20.44
N LEU A 65 -9.56 4.44 -21.27
CA LEU A 65 -9.91 4.10 -22.66
C LEU A 65 -8.89 4.65 -23.69
N GLY A 66 -7.73 5.14 -23.24
CA GLY A 66 -6.73 5.79 -24.10
C GLY A 66 -7.17 7.15 -24.66
N ARG A 67 -8.29 7.73 -24.19
CA ARG A 67 -8.85 8.99 -24.73
C ARG A 67 -8.37 10.21 -23.94
N PRO A 68 -8.05 11.35 -24.58
CA PRO A 68 -7.65 12.58 -23.89
C PRO A 68 -8.64 13.05 -22.82
N CYS A 69 -8.13 13.39 -21.62
CA CYS A 69 -8.90 13.91 -20.48
C CYS A 69 -9.27 15.39 -20.62
N LEU A 70 -9.84 15.79 -21.76
CA LEU A 70 -10.03 17.19 -22.17
C LEU A 70 -10.72 18.06 -21.11
N SER A 71 -11.75 17.56 -20.42
CA SER A 71 -12.44 18.33 -19.38
C SER A 71 -11.57 18.63 -18.16
N ALA A 72 -10.66 17.72 -17.80
CA ALA A 72 -9.74 17.92 -16.68
C ALA A 72 -8.56 18.82 -17.07
N ALA A 73 -8.06 18.69 -18.30
CA ALA A 73 -7.07 19.59 -18.88
C ALA A 73 -7.62 21.02 -19.01
N ALA A 74 -8.82 21.19 -19.54
CA ALA A 74 -9.49 22.49 -19.65
C ALA A 74 -9.72 23.16 -18.28
N ALA A 75 -10.02 22.38 -17.23
CA ALA A 75 -10.14 22.87 -15.86
C ALA A 75 -8.80 23.26 -15.22
N ALA A 76 -7.67 22.74 -15.71
CA ALA A 76 -6.32 23.10 -15.25
C ALA A 76 -5.77 24.37 -15.93
N LEU A 77 -6.20 24.67 -17.17
CA LEU A 77 -5.71 25.81 -17.95
C LEU A 77 -5.71 27.15 -17.20
N PRO A 78 -6.76 27.56 -16.44
CA PRO A 78 -6.75 28.87 -15.76
C PRO A 78 -5.61 29.02 -14.74
N ALA A 79 -5.37 27.97 -13.94
CA ALA A 79 -4.30 27.98 -12.95
C ALA A 79 -2.90 27.93 -13.58
N LEU A 80 -2.76 27.27 -14.74
CA LEU A 80 -1.51 27.28 -15.52
C LEU A 80 -1.24 28.68 -16.09
N ALA A 81 -2.26 29.29 -16.70
CA ALA A 81 -2.23 30.63 -17.32
C ALA A 81 -1.88 31.75 -16.32
N GLU A 82 -2.51 31.72 -15.13
CA GLU A 82 -2.21 32.62 -14.02
C GLU A 82 -0.72 32.56 -13.61
N ARG A 83 -0.14 31.35 -13.54
CA ARG A 83 1.26 31.17 -13.10
C ARG A 83 2.28 31.62 -14.14
N ILE A 84 2.00 31.40 -15.42
CA ILE A 84 2.88 31.84 -16.52
C ILE A 84 2.67 33.33 -16.89
N GLY A 85 1.69 34.00 -16.29
CA GLY A 85 1.42 35.42 -16.48
C GLY A 85 0.84 35.78 -17.85
N ILE A 86 0.04 34.88 -18.45
CA ILE A 86 -0.55 35.09 -19.78
C ILE A 86 -2.06 34.81 -19.71
N GLU A 87 -2.89 35.68 -20.29
CA GLU A 87 -4.33 35.49 -20.30
C GLU A 87 -4.77 34.33 -21.23
N LEU A 88 -5.85 33.63 -20.85
CA LEU A 88 -6.48 32.64 -21.73
C LEU A 88 -7.39 33.33 -22.76
N PRO A 89 -7.51 32.79 -23.99
CA PRO A 89 -8.54 33.19 -24.95
C PRO A 89 -9.93 33.22 -24.29
N PRO A 90 -10.87 34.08 -24.71
CA PRO A 90 -12.21 34.12 -24.14
C PRO A 90 -12.90 32.75 -24.22
N ALA A 91 -13.72 32.44 -23.22
CA ALA A 91 -14.59 31.27 -23.29
C ALA A 91 -15.66 31.52 -24.36
N ARG A 92 -15.96 30.53 -25.22
CA ARG A 92 -17.15 30.62 -26.07
C ARG A 92 -18.39 30.50 -25.21
N ASP A 93 -19.38 31.33 -25.48
CA ASP A 93 -20.70 31.22 -24.86
C ASP A 93 -21.30 29.84 -25.15
N MET A 94 -21.82 29.22 -24.10
CA MET A 94 -22.62 28.01 -24.24
C MET A 94 -24.04 28.42 -24.67
N PRO A 95 -24.71 27.65 -25.56
CA PRO A 95 -26.11 27.89 -25.86
C PRO A 95 -26.94 27.87 -24.57
N ASP A 96 -27.88 28.81 -24.46
CA ASP A 96 -28.76 28.92 -23.30
C ASP A 96 -29.55 27.60 -23.12
N PRO A 97 -29.46 26.92 -21.95
CA PRO A 97 -30.25 25.73 -21.68
C PRO A 97 -31.77 25.98 -21.73
N ALA A 98 -32.25 27.23 -21.60
CA ALA A 98 -33.66 27.58 -21.78
C ALA A 98 -34.14 27.50 -23.24
N ALA A 99 -33.23 27.47 -24.22
CA ALA A 99 -33.56 27.27 -25.63
C ALA A 99 -33.75 25.79 -26.03
N ALA A 100 -33.68 24.85 -25.07
CA ALA A 100 -33.98 23.45 -25.33
C ALA A 100 -35.48 23.24 -25.63
N PRO A 101 -35.85 22.45 -26.65
CA PRO A 101 -37.25 22.17 -26.94
C PRO A 101 -37.93 21.48 -25.77
N ALA A 102 -39.21 21.80 -25.55
CA ALA A 102 -40.03 21.25 -24.47
C ALA A 102 -39.95 19.71 -24.47
N VAL A 103 -39.57 19.13 -23.33
CA VAL A 103 -39.46 17.68 -23.18
C VAL A 103 -40.88 17.09 -23.09
N PRO A 104 -41.22 16.04 -23.87
CA PRO A 104 -42.50 15.37 -23.74
C PRO A 104 -42.72 14.86 -22.31
N ALA A 105 -43.97 14.81 -21.87
CA ALA A 105 -44.31 14.15 -20.61
C ALA A 105 -43.85 12.68 -20.65
N CYS A 106 -43.23 12.22 -19.56
CA CYS A 106 -42.84 10.82 -19.44
C CYS A 106 -44.10 9.97 -19.22
N ASP A 107 -44.20 8.85 -19.94
CA ASP A 107 -45.32 7.91 -19.84
C ASP A 107 -45.23 7.10 -18.54
N VAL A 108 -45.74 7.72 -17.47
CA VAL A 108 -45.76 7.22 -16.09
C VAL A 108 -47.20 6.90 -15.70
N PRO A 109 -47.48 5.79 -14.99
CA PRO A 109 -48.83 5.40 -14.57
C PRO A 109 -49.66 6.55 -13.98
N ASP A 110 -50.72 6.92 -14.69
CA ASP A 110 -51.63 7.99 -14.27
C ASP A 110 -52.60 7.53 -13.15
N THR A 111 -52.82 6.21 -13.04
CA THR A 111 -53.59 5.58 -11.97
C THR A 111 -52.68 5.17 -10.80
N ARG A 112 -53.20 5.26 -9.56
CA ARG A 112 -52.50 4.76 -8.36
C ARG A 112 -52.33 3.24 -8.43
N LEU A 113 -51.08 2.78 -8.49
CA LEU A 113 -50.71 1.37 -8.56
C LEU A 113 -50.37 0.84 -7.16
N ALA A 114 -51.30 0.10 -6.56
CA ALA A 114 -51.15 -0.52 -5.25
C ALA A 114 -51.64 -1.98 -5.31
N CYS A 115 -50.70 -2.91 -5.42
CA CYS A 115 -50.92 -4.36 -5.59
C CYS A 115 -49.79 -5.13 -4.87
N ALA A 116 -49.83 -6.47 -4.90
CA ALA A 116 -48.70 -7.27 -4.47
C ALA A 116 -47.54 -7.17 -5.48
N LEU A 117 -46.32 -7.56 -5.05
CA LEU A 117 -45.14 -7.51 -5.91
C LEU A 117 -45.24 -8.48 -7.10
N GLU A 118 -45.89 -9.62 -6.90
CA GLU A 118 -46.18 -10.63 -7.93
C GLU A 118 -47.19 -10.15 -8.98
N ASP A 119 -48.15 -9.30 -8.60
CA ASP A 119 -49.18 -8.76 -9.51
C ASP A 119 -48.61 -7.83 -10.59
N LEU A 120 -47.45 -7.19 -10.32
CA LEU A 120 -46.75 -6.35 -11.29
C LEU A 120 -46.27 -7.12 -12.53
N GLY A 121 -46.22 -8.44 -12.47
CA GLY A 121 -45.49 -9.26 -13.44
C GLY A 121 -43.97 -9.01 -13.38
N PRO A 122 -43.21 -9.51 -14.38
CA PRO A 122 -41.78 -9.30 -14.46
C PRO A 122 -41.40 -7.82 -14.41
N VAL A 123 -40.50 -7.49 -13.48
CA VAL A 123 -39.88 -6.17 -13.36
C VAL A 123 -38.51 -6.21 -14.04
N SER A 124 -38.19 -5.21 -14.86
CA SER A 124 -36.89 -5.07 -15.52
C SER A 124 -36.19 -3.76 -15.12
N LEU A 125 -34.86 -3.74 -15.33
CA LEU A 125 -34.06 -2.53 -15.29
C LEU A 125 -33.45 -2.30 -16.68
N ASP A 126 -33.93 -1.31 -17.40
CA ASP A 126 -33.52 -1.09 -18.79
C ASP A 126 -32.52 0.08 -18.87
N PRO A 127 -31.32 -0.10 -19.43
CA PRO A 127 -30.33 0.99 -19.55
C PRO A 127 -30.85 2.19 -20.36
N VAL A 128 -30.76 3.38 -19.80
CA VAL A 128 -31.16 4.64 -20.47
C VAL A 128 -30.08 5.02 -21.50
N GLY A 129 -30.30 4.57 -22.74
CA GLY A 129 -29.31 4.61 -23.82
C GLY A 129 -29.19 5.96 -24.52
N ASP A 130 -30.17 6.30 -25.36
CA ASP A 130 -30.09 7.36 -26.37
C ASP A 130 -30.38 8.79 -25.86
N ALA A 131 -30.44 9.78 -26.77
CA ALA A 131 -30.63 11.19 -26.42
C ALA A 131 -32.08 11.57 -26.07
N GLY A 132 -33.09 10.88 -26.62
CA GLY A 132 -34.50 11.03 -26.25
C GLY A 132 -34.75 10.46 -24.86
N ASP A 133 -34.38 9.20 -24.65
CA ASP A 133 -34.52 8.49 -23.38
C ASP A 133 -33.86 9.21 -22.21
N ARG A 134 -32.64 9.74 -22.43
CA ARG A 134 -31.95 10.55 -21.41
C ARG A 134 -32.66 11.87 -21.08
N ARG A 135 -33.44 12.45 -21.99
CA ARG A 135 -34.25 13.65 -21.72
C ARG A 135 -35.52 13.31 -20.95
N LEU A 136 -36.23 12.25 -21.35
CA LEU A 136 -37.43 11.76 -20.66
C LEU A 136 -37.12 11.35 -19.21
N TRP A 137 -36.04 10.60 -18.99
CA TRP A 137 -35.62 10.17 -17.65
C TRP A 137 -35.26 11.37 -16.76
N VAL A 138 -34.63 12.40 -17.35
CA VAL A 138 -34.32 13.66 -16.64
C VAL A 138 -35.59 14.43 -16.29
N ALA A 139 -36.55 14.55 -17.21
CA ALA A 139 -37.83 15.20 -16.94
C ALA A 139 -38.64 14.47 -15.85
N MET A 140 -38.66 13.14 -15.86
CA MET A 140 -39.28 12.33 -14.79
C MET A 140 -38.62 12.60 -13.42
N MET A 141 -37.28 12.70 -13.37
CA MET A 141 -36.56 13.01 -12.13
C MET A 141 -36.81 14.45 -11.65
N GLU A 142 -36.88 15.42 -12.57
CA GLU A 142 -37.21 16.81 -12.23
C GLU A 142 -38.64 16.95 -11.69
N ALA A 143 -39.61 16.27 -12.32
CA ALA A 143 -41.03 16.37 -11.97
C ALA A 143 -41.42 15.62 -10.69
N HIS A 144 -40.66 14.59 -10.27
CA HIS A 144 -41.12 13.65 -9.24
C HIS A 144 -40.10 13.29 -8.15
N HIS A 145 -38.80 13.52 -8.33
CA HIS A 145 -37.82 13.22 -7.29
C HIS A 145 -37.73 14.39 -6.30
N PRO A 146 -37.75 14.19 -4.97
CA PRO A 146 -37.74 15.29 -3.98
C PRO A 146 -36.57 16.28 -4.11
N LEU A 147 -35.43 15.82 -4.63
CA LEU A 147 -34.23 16.64 -4.88
C LEU A 147 -34.08 17.10 -6.35
N GLY A 148 -35.12 16.96 -7.18
CA GLY A 148 -35.10 17.21 -8.63
C GLY A 148 -33.97 16.46 -9.37
N TRP A 149 -33.63 16.91 -10.57
CA TRP A 149 -32.46 16.47 -11.32
C TRP A 149 -31.31 17.48 -11.22
N ALA A 150 -30.22 17.06 -10.58
CA ALA A 150 -28.93 17.72 -10.68
C ALA A 150 -27.92 16.72 -11.29
N ARG A 151 -27.36 17.05 -12.46
CA ARG A 151 -26.42 16.18 -13.16
C ARG A 151 -25.18 15.93 -12.28
N PRO A 152 -24.91 14.69 -11.84
CA PRO A 152 -23.72 14.42 -11.02
C PRO A 152 -22.43 14.53 -11.85
N PRO A 153 -21.31 14.94 -11.24
CA PRO A 153 -20.02 14.96 -11.92
C PRO A 153 -19.51 13.54 -12.22
N GLY A 154 -18.79 13.39 -13.33
CA GLY A 154 -18.14 12.13 -13.71
C GLY A 154 -19.02 11.18 -14.52
N GLY A 155 -18.71 9.88 -14.41
CA GLY A 155 -19.42 8.80 -15.10
C GLY A 155 -20.84 8.61 -14.56
N GLN A 156 -21.74 8.09 -15.40
CA GLN A 156 -23.15 7.89 -15.08
C GLN A 156 -23.71 6.65 -15.79
N VAL A 157 -24.43 5.83 -15.05
CA VAL A 157 -25.30 4.75 -15.56
C VAL A 157 -26.70 4.97 -14.98
N ARG A 158 -27.73 4.78 -15.78
CA ARG A 158 -29.12 5.05 -15.40
C ARG A 158 -30.00 3.95 -15.96
N TYR A 159 -31.05 3.63 -15.22
CA TYR A 159 -32.03 2.62 -15.61
C TYR A 159 -33.44 3.18 -15.50
N TRP A 160 -34.28 2.78 -16.45
CA TRP A 160 -35.73 2.71 -16.24
C TRP A 160 -36.05 1.55 -15.32
N ILE A 161 -37.07 1.69 -14.49
CA ILE A 161 -37.68 0.58 -13.77
C ILE A 161 -38.98 0.31 -14.50
N ARG A 162 -39.10 -0.84 -15.17
CA ARG A 162 -40.33 -1.22 -15.89
C ARG A 162 -41.01 -2.42 -15.28
N SER A 163 -42.33 -2.48 -15.43
CA SER A 163 -43.15 -3.68 -15.30
C SER A 163 -43.72 -4.01 -16.67
N GLU A 164 -43.73 -5.28 -17.05
CA GLU A 164 -44.35 -5.76 -18.28
C GLU A 164 -45.83 -5.34 -18.41
N ARG A 165 -46.54 -5.27 -17.27
CA ARG A 165 -47.98 -4.96 -17.19
C ARG A 165 -48.30 -3.48 -17.03
N HIS A 166 -47.36 -2.69 -16.52
CA HIS A 166 -47.61 -1.31 -16.06
C HIS A 166 -46.62 -0.25 -16.57
N GLY A 167 -45.74 -0.60 -17.50
CA GLY A 167 -44.83 0.37 -18.11
C GLY A 167 -43.80 0.91 -17.12
N VAL A 168 -43.50 2.22 -17.17
CA VAL A 168 -42.42 2.85 -16.40
C VAL A 168 -42.87 3.14 -14.96
N LEU A 169 -42.37 2.34 -14.01
CA LEU A 169 -42.61 2.51 -12.57
C LEU A 169 -41.70 3.55 -11.91
N GLY A 170 -40.62 3.95 -12.59
CA GLY A 170 -39.66 4.95 -12.11
C GLY A 170 -38.26 4.79 -12.72
N GLY A 171 -37.24 5.18 -11.96
CA GLY A 171 -35.85 5.10 -12.41
C GLY A 171 -34.82 5.07 -11.28
N ILE A 172 -33.65 4.51 -11.57
CA ILE A 172 -32.53 4.46 -10.64
C ILE A 172 -31.22 4.84 -11.34
N GLY A 173 -30.39 5.66 -10.69
CA GLY A 173 -29.18 6.25 -11.25
C GLY A 173 -27.94 6.02 -10.38
N PHE A 174 -26.84 5.66 -11.03
CA PHE A 174 -25.51 5.54 -10.46
C PHE A 174 -24.55 6.53 -11.11
N GLY A 175 -23.67 7.14 -10.31
CA GLY A 175 -22.68 8.11 -10.74
C GLY A 175 -21.35 7.91 -10.03
N SER A 176 -20.30 8.64 -10.42
CA SER A 176 -18.99 8.54 -9.75
C SER A 176 -19.09 8.91 -8.27
N ALA A 177 -18.42 8.18 -7.39
CA ALA A 177 -18.46 8.47 -5.97
C ALA A 177 -17.77 9.80 -5.60
N THR A 178 -18.30 10.48 -4.58
CA THR A 178 -17.71 11.71 -4.04
C THR A 178 -16.27 11.46 -3.59
N TRP A 179 -15.35 12.35 -3.96
CA TRP A 179 -13.92 12.22 -3.69
C TRP A 179 -13.60 11.84 -2.23
N GLN A 180 -14.14 12.60 -1.28
CA GLN A 180 -14.05 12.34 0.16
C GLN A 180 -15.44 12.28 0.77
N LEU A 181 -15.65 11.29 1.64
CA LEU A 181 -16.87 11.13 2.41
C LEU A 181 -16.51 10.45 3.72
N ARG A 182 -16.34 11.23 4.80
CA ARG A 182 -15.73 10.75 6.07
C ARG A 182 -16.32 9.43 6.57
N ALA A 183 -17.65 9.30 6.61
CA ALA A 183 -18.32 8.08 7.05
C ALA A 183 -17.91 6.84 6.21
N ARG A 184 -17.99 6.94 4.87
CA ARG A 184 -17.50 5.89 3.97
C ARG A 184 -16.02 5.64 4.19
N ASP A 185 -15.20 6.69 4.20
CA ASP A 185 -13.75 6.55 4.21
C ASP A 185 -13.23 5.87 5.49
N THR A 186 -13.77 6.25 6.65
CA THR A 186 -13.49 5.59 7.93
C THR A 186 -14.00 4.15 7.95
N TRP A 187 -15.19 3.86 7.40
CA TRP A 187 -15.76 2.51 7.38
C TRP A 187 -15.08 1.54 6.40
N VAL A 188 -14.59 2.05 5.26
CA VAL A 188 -13.74 1.30 4.33
C VAL A 188 -12.37 1.06 4.98
N GLY A 189 -11.83 2.04 5.71
CA GLY A 189 -10.54 1.92 6.39
C GLY A 189 -9.34 1.93 5.44
N TRP A 190 -9.47 2.61 4.30
CA TRP A 190 -8.40 2.84 3.32
C TRP A 190 -7.54 4.07 3.68
N SER A 191 -6.27 4.07 3.28
CA SER A 191 -5.39 5.24 3.39
C SER A 191 -5.81 6.36 2.42
N ALA A 192 -5.19 7.54 2.56
CA ALA A 192 -5.43 8.63 1.62
C ALA A 192 -5.06 8.26 0.18
N ASP A 193 -4.06 7.39 0.02
CA ASP A 193 -3.49 6.94 -1.25
C ASP A 193 -4.24 5.73 -1.83
N ALA A 194 -4.70 4.81 -0.97
CA ALA A 194 -5.57 3.72 -1.40
C ALA A 194 -6.91 4.26 -1.93
N ARG A 195 -7.47 5.29 -1.27
CA ARG A 195 -8.58 6.08 -1.84
C ARG A 195 -8.16 6.85 -3.10
N ALA A 196 -6.92 7.38 -3.14
CA ALA A 196 -6.42 8.13 -4.30
C ALA A 196 -6.41 7.30 -5.58
N ALA A 197 -6.06 6.02 -5.48
CA ALA A 197 -6.05 5.07 -6.58
C ALA A 197 -7.45 4.49 -6.85
N ASN A 198 -8.15 4.00 -5.82
CA ASN A 198 -9.33 3.16 -5.99
C ASN A 198 -10.69 3.87 -5.98
N ILE A 199 -10.77 5.18 -5.78
CA ILE A 199 -12.09 5.87 -5.73
C ILE A 199 -12.91 5.70 -7.02
N ALA A 200 -12.25 5.51 -8.17
CA ALA A 200 -12.93 5.23 -9.44
C ALA A 200 -13.67 3.88 -9.45
N ARG A 201 -13.28 2.96 -8.56
CA ARG A 201 -13.91 1.65 -8.32
C ARG A 201 -15.05 1.72 -7.30
N VAL A 202 -15.48 2.93 -6.91
CA VAL A 202 -16.65 3.15 -6.07
C VAL A 202 -17.64 4.05 -6.81
N ILE A 203 -18.88 3.59 -6.87
CA ILE A 203 -20.00 4.34 -7.47
C ILE A 203 -20.95 4.85 -6.38
N CYS A 204 -21.78 5.83 -6.73
CA CYS A 204 -22.79 6.40 -5.86
C CYS A 204 -24.18 6.24 -6.50
N ASN A 205 -25.11 5.60 -5.80
CA ASN A 205 -26.52 5.70 -6.15
C ASN A 205 -26.98 7.12 -5.80
N HIS A 206 -27.17 7.95 -6.83
CA HIS A 206 -27.37 9.40 -6.68
C HIS A 206 -28.83 9.82 -6.86
N ARG A 207 -29.64 8.96 -7.49
CA ARG A 207 -31.09 9.10 -7.66
C ARG A 207 -31.75 7.73 -7.60
N PHE A 208 -32.86 7.64 -6.89
CA PHE A 208 -33.73 6.48 -6.89
C PHE A 208 -35.16 6.98 -6.72
N LEU A 209 -36.00 6.67 -7.70
CA LEU A 209 -37.39 7.09 -7.76
C LEU A 209 -38.26 5.89 -8.13
N LEU A 210 -39.22 5.58 -7.27
CA LEU A 210 -40.49 4.99 -7.69
C LEU A 210 -41.49 6.13 -7.74
N THR A 211 -42.28 6.24 -8.81
CA THR A 211 -43.10 7.45 -9.02
C THR A 211 -44.19 7.57 -7.94
N PRO A 212 -44.69 8.79 -7.63
CA PRO A 212 -45.53 9.02 -6.46
C PRO A 212 -46.82 8.18 -6.40
N ARG A 213 -47.29 7.67 -7.54
CA ARG A 213 -48.47 6.81 -7.67
C ARG A 213 -48.20 5.31 -7.46
N VAL A 214 -46.94 4.87 -7.47
CA VAL A 214 -46.54 3.48 -7.19
C VAL A 214 -46.46 3.26 -5.67
N ARG A 215 -47.19 2.26 -5.18
CA ARG A 215 -47.30 1.87 -3.76
C ARG A 215 -47.31 0.35 -3.62
N VAL A 216 -46.21 -0.28 -4.03
CA VAL A 216 -46.01 -1.74 -3.95
C VAL A 216 -44.93 -2.06 -2.91
N TYR A 217 -45.28 -2.91 -1.94
CA TYR A 217 -44.36 -3.33 -0.89
C TYR A 217 -43.25 -4.22 -1.48
N GLY A 218 -42.01 -4.10 -0.98
CA GLY A 218 -40.87 -4.89 -1.46
C GLY A 218 -40.24 -4.45 -2.79
N LEU A 219 -40.98 -3.78 -3.68
CA LEU A 219 -40.47 -3.34 -5.00
C LEU A 219 -39.15 -2.55 -4.89
N ALA A 220 -39.04 -1.64 -3.93
CA ALA A 220 -37.85 -0.80 -3.76
C ALA A 220 -36.59 -1.59 -3.39
N SER A 221 -36.71 -2.64 -2.56
CA SER A 221 -35.56 -3.48 -2.22
C SER A 221 -35.20 -4.44 -3.35
N GLU A 222 -36.18 -4.94 -4.12
CA GLU A 222 -35.89 -5.80 -5.28
C GLU A 222 -35.18 -5.02 -6.39
N VAL A 223 -35.63 -3.80 -6.73
CA VAL A 223 -34.92 -2.92 -7.67
C VAL A 223 -33.46 -2.68 -7.25
N LEU A 224 -33.19 -2.48 -5.96
CA LEU A 224 -31.82 -2.32 -5.45
C LEU A 224 -30.99 -3.60 -5.60
N ARG A 225 -31.57 -4.79 -5.40
CA ARG A 225 -30.89 -6.08 -5.64
C ARG A 225 -30.65 -6.37 -7.12
N MET A 226 -31.59 -6.00 -7.99
CA MET A 226 -31.44 -6.11 -9.44
C MET A 226 -30.31 -5.19 -9.92
N ALA A 227 -30.30 -3.93 -9.47
CA ALA A 227 -29.26 -2.97 -9.81
C ALA A 227 -27.87 -3.45 -9.34
N ALA A 228 -27.77 -3.96 -8.10
CA ALA A 228 -26.53 -4.51 -7.56
C ALA A 228 -25.93 -5.65 -8.39
N ARG A 229 -26.78 -6.50 -8.99
CA ARG A 229 -26.38 -7.64 -9.82
C ARG A 229 -25.83 -7.26 -11.20
N ARG A 230 -26.10 -6.04 -11.71
CA ARG A 230 -25.74 -5.63 -13.10
C ARG A 230 -24.86 -4.38 -13.21
N VAL A 231 -24.89 -3.51 -12.20
CA VAL A 231 -24.29 -2.17 -12.32
C VAL A 231 -22.76 -2.20 -12.43
N ALA A 232 -22.10 -3.26 -11.94
CA ALA A 232 -20.67 -3.44 -12.12
C ALA A 232 -20.31 -3.67 -13.60
N ASP A 233 -21.03 -4.56 -14.27
CA ASP A 233 -20.81 -4.93 -15.68
C ASP A 233 -21.16 -3.77 -16.61
N ASP A 234 -22.34 -3.14 -16.43
CA ASP A 234 -22.76 -1.99 -17.25
C ASP A 234 -21.81 -0.77 -17.09
N TRP A 235 -21.21 -0.61 -15.91
CA TRP A 235 -20.25 0.46 -15.65
C TRP A 235 -18.88 0.14 -16.25
N GLU A 236 -18.42 -1.11 -16.11
CA GLU A 236 -17.17 -1.58 -16.71
C GLU A 236 -17.20 -1.51 -18.24
N ALA A 237 -18.27 -2.02 -18.88
CA ALA A 237 -18.46 -1.94 -20.33
C ALA A 237 -18.44 -0.48 -20.85
N ARG A 238 -18.84 0.49 -20.01
CA ARG A 238 -18.92 1.91 -20.38
C ARG A 238 -17.64 2.71 -20.07
N TYR A 239 -16.87 2.30 -19.07
CA TYR A 239 -15.77 3.11 -18.51
C TYR A 239 -14.43 2.37 -18.36
N SER A 240 -14.37 1.07 -18.65
CA SER A 240 -13.21 0.18 -18.46
C SER A 240 -12.61 0.24 -17.04
N VAL A 241 -13.48 0.40 -16.04
CA VAL A 241 -13.13 0.38 -14.62
C VAL A 241 -14.24 -0.34 -13.88
N ARG A 242 -13.98 -1.56 -13.37
CA ARG A 242 -14.98 -2.31 -12.60
C ARG A 242 -15.19 -1.73 -11.20
N PRO A 243 -16.42 -1.33 -10.83
CA PRO A 243 -16.70 -0.86 -9.47
C PRO A 243 -16.95 -2.03 -8.53
N VAL A 244 -16.25 -2.05 -7.40
CA VAL A 244 -16.31 -3.16 -6.42
C VAL A 244 -17.24 -2.84 -5.24
N ALA A 245 -17.67 -1.58 -5.11
CA ALA A 245 -18.60 -1.13 -4.09
C ALA A 245 -19.49 0.03 -4.58
N ALA A 246 -20.70 0.10 -4.06
CA ALA A 246 -21.61 1.23 -4.23
C ALA A 246 -21.87 1.92 -2.89
N SER A 247 -21.96 3.25 -2.89
CA SER A 247 -22.42 4.05 -1.74
C SER A 247 -23.75 4.73 -2.04
N THR A 248 -24.57 4.95 -1.02
CA THR A 248 -25.81 5.73 -1.12
C THR A 248 -25.98 6.61 0.11
N HIS A 249 -26.80 7.65 -0.02
CA HIS A 249 -27.16 8.56 1.06
C HIS A 249 -28.66 8.48 1.29
N VAL A 250 -29.06 8.10 2.50
CA VAL A 250 -30.46 8.05 2.94
C VAL A 250 -30.70 9.28 3.80
N GLY A 251 -31.62 10.15 3.38
CA GLY A 251 -32.02 11.34 4.12
C GLY A 251 -32.77 11.00 5.42
N PRO A 252 -32.90 11.96 6.35
CA PRO A 252 -33.47 11.73 7.67
C PRO A 252 -34.96 11.38 7.65
N GLU A 253 -35.67 11.71 6.56
CA GLU A 253 -37.06 11.33 6.27
C GLU A 253 -37.28 9.84 5.93
N HIS A 254 -36.20 9.06 5.85
CA HIS A 254 -36.23 7.65 5.46
C HIS A 254 -35.43 6.77 6.44
N ASP A 255 -36.00 5.64 6.86
CA ASP A 255 -35.33 4.64 7.72
C ASP A 255 -34.22 3.85 6.98
N GLY A 256 -34.28 3.82 5.65
CA GLY A 256 -33.41 3.03 4.79
C GLY A 256 -33.70 1.53 4.84
N CYS A 257 -34.91 1.11 5.21
CA CYS A 257 -35.33 -0.30 5.27
C CYS A 257 -35.14 -1.02 3.93
N CYS A 258 -35.55 -0.41 2.81
CA CYS A 258 -35.35 -0.97 1.47
C CYS A 258 -33.87 -1.23 1.16
N CYS A 259 -32.97 -0.34 1.58
CA CYS A 259 -31.53 -0.51 1.45
C CYS A 259 -31.03 -1.67 2.34
N HIS A 260 -31.51 -1.77 3.58
CA HIS A 260 -31.15 -2.86 4.47
C HIS A 260 -31.55 -4.23 3.90
N CYS A 261 -32.79 -4.38 3.42
CA CYS A 261 -33.29 -5.59 2.78
C CYS A 261 -32.57 -5.95 1.48
N ALA A 262 -31.89 -4.98 0.85
CA ALA A 262 -31.04 -5.17 -0.33
C ALA A 262 -29.54 -5.32 0.01
N GLY A 263 -29.18 -5.55 1.29
CA GLY A 263 -27.81 -5.84 1.72
C GLY A 263 -26.92 -4.62 2.03
N TRP A 264 -27.46 -3.40 2.02
CA TRP A 264 -26.68 -2.18 2.25
C TRP A 264 -26.37 -1.96 3.73
N THR A 265 -25.08 -1.99 4.07
CA THR A 265 -24.58 -1.80 5.45
C THR A 265 -24.42 -0.32 5.78
N VAL A 266 -24.72 0.08 7.02
CA VAL A 266 -24.49 1.46 7.50
C VAL A 266 -22.99 1.72 7.67
N ALA A 267 -22.49 2.77 7.03
CA ALA A 267 -21.10 3.23 7.15
C ALA A 267 -20.95 4.39 8.15
N GLY A 268 -22.01 5.18 8.38
CA GLY A 268 -22.03 6.27 9.36
C GLY A 268 -22.95 7.41 8.95
N ARG A 269 -22.90 8.53 9.68
CA ARG A 269 -23.67 9.75 9.38
C ARG A 269 -22.81 10.82 8.70
N THR A 270 -23.44 11.67 7.90
CA THR A 270 -22.81 12.84 7.26
C THR A 270 -23.75 14.05 7.34
N GLY A 271 -23.22 15.27 7.44
CA GLY A 271 -24.00 16.52 7.47
C GLY A 271 -24.31 17.11 6.09
N GLY A 272 -24.07 16.35 5.02
CA GLY A 272 -24.28 16.79 3.63
C GLY A 272 -23.31 17.90 3.18
N ARG A 273 -23.51 18.40 1.95
CA ARG A 273 -22.86 19.63 1.45
C ARG A 273 -23.72 20.89 1.66
N ARG A 274 -24.98 20.72 2.08
CA ARG A 274 -26.00 21.77 2.28
C ARG A 274 -26.64 21.75 3.67
N GLY A 275 -26.07 21.01 4.63
CA GLY A 275 -26.66 20.83 5.97
C GLY A 275 -27.64 19.66 6.09
N GLU A 276 -27.98 19.01 4.97
CA GLU A 276 -28.79 17.78 4.91
C GLU A 276 -28.07 16.62 5.64
N ALA A 277 -28.47 16.38 6.89
CA ALA A 277 -27.89 15.35 7.75
C ALA A 277 -28.53 13.98 7.48
N GLY A 278 -27.75 12.99 7.03
CA GLY A 278 -28.29 11.67 6.67
C GLY A 278 -27.30 10.53 6.82
N THR A 279 -27.78 9.31 6.53
CA THR A 279 -27.05 8.06 6.74
C THR A 279 -26.36 7.60 5.46
N VAL A 280 -25.05 7.44 5.51
CA VAL A 280 -24.27 6.81 4.44
C VAL A 280 -24.36 5.31 4.58
N ARG A 281 -24.77 4.62 3.51
CA ARG A 281 -24.74 3.16 3.43
C ARG A 281 -23.84 2.73 2.29
N VAL A 282 -23.24 1.54 2.40
CA VAL A 282 -22.35 0.96 1.41
C VAL A 282 -22.75 -0.49 1.14
N LEU A 283 -22.71 -0.87 -0.13
CA LEU A 283 -22.96 -2.21 -0.64
C LEU A 283 -21.69 -2.75 -1.30
N ALA A 284 -21.39 -4.02 -1.04
CA ALA A 284 -20.38 -4.79 -1.77
C ALA A 284 -20.96 -5.21 -3.13
N LEU A 285 -20.24 -4.94 -4.21
CA LEU A 285 -20.56 -5.49 -5.54
C LEU A 285 -19.76 -6.78 -5.81
N GLU A 286 -18.66 -6.99 -5.08
CA GLU A 286 -17.77 -8.14 -5.24
C GLU A 286 -17.32 -8.73 -3.90
N SER A 287 -16.88 -9.99 -3.92
CA SER A 287 -16.07 -10.57 -2.85
C SER A 287 -14.72 -9.84 -2.74
N GLY A 288 -14.13 -9.78 -1.55
CA GLY A 288 -12.83 -9.13 -1.34
C GLY A 288 -12.79 -7.60 -1.57
N TRP A 289 -13.91 -6.94 -1.88
CA TRP A 289 -13.96 -5.51 -2.25
C TRP A 289 -13.18 -4.57 -1.29
N ARG A 290 -13.19 -4.81 0.03
CA ARG A 290 -12.40 -4.03 1.00
C ARG A 290 -10.90 -4.14 0.76
N LYS A 291 -10.40 -5.34 0.46
CA LYS A 291 -8.99 -5.60 0.17
C LYS A 291 -8.61 -4.90 -1.14
N ALA A 292 -9.47 -5.01 -2.16
CA ALA A 292 -9.30 -4.32 -3.44
C ALA A 292 -9.24 -2.79 -3.29
N LEU A 293 -10.12 -2.18 -2.48
CA LEU A 293 -10.10 -0.74 -2.24
C LEU A 293 -8.96 -0.27 -1.31
N ARG A 294 -8.50 -1.12 -0.37
CA ARG A 294 -7.40 -0.80 0.55
C ARG A 294 -6.01 -0.96 -0.08
N ARG A 295 -5.87 -1.76 -1.13
CA ARG A 295 -4.63 -1.92 -1.90
C ARG A 295 -4.25 -0.57 -2.52
N VAL A 296 -3.04 -0.07 -2.25
CA VAL A 296 -2.40 0.86 -3.17
C VAL A 296 -1.73 -0.01 -4.22
N ASP A 297 -2.06 0.18 -5.50
CA ASP A 297 -1.26 -0.41 -6.56
C ASP A 297 0.10 0.31 -6.53
N ARG A 298 1.12 -0.38 -6.03
CA ARG A 298 2.50 0.12 -6.00
C ARG A 298 2.92 0.43 -7.43
N ARG A 299 3.60 1.56 -7.64
CA ARG A 299 4.09 1.89 -8.98
C ARG A 299 5.13 0.84 -9.41
N PRO A 300 5.08 0.37 -10.67
CA PRO A 300 6.13 -0.49 -11.20
C PRO A 300 7.49 0.20 -11.08
N VAL A 301 8.53 -0.58 -10.80
CA VAL A 301 9.92 -0.11 -10.86
C VAL A 301 10.22 0.41 -12.28
N GLY A 302 11.02 1.47 -12.41
CA GLY A 302 11.40 2.04 -13.72
C GLY A 302 10.41 3.04 -14.30
N THR A 303 9.40 3.50 -13.56
CA THR A 303 8.32 4.36 -14.09
C THR A 303 8.46 5.84 -13.77
N LEU A 304 9.24 6.20 -12.75
CA LEU A 304 9.53 7.59 -12.40
C LEU A 304 10.74 8.09 -13.19
N ALA A 305 10.47 8.73 -14.33
CA ALA A 305 11.49 9.47 -15.07
C ALA A 305 12.24 10.44 -14.15
N SER A 306 13.58 10.44 -14.25
CA SER A 306 14.38 11.41 -13.52
C SER A 306 14.04 12.82 -14.00
N ALA A 307 13.56 13.68 -13.10
CA ALA A 307 13.32 15.09 -13.39
C ALA A 307 14.62 15.91 -13.55
N TYR A 308 15.78 15.23 -13.47
CA TYR A 308 17.12 15.78 -13.54
C TYR A 308 18.01 14.85 -14.36
N ASP A 309 18.70 15.43 -15.33
CA ASP A 309 19.73 14.84 -16.20
C ASP A 309 21.16 15.05 -15.66
N GLY A 310 21.30 15.70 -14.51
CA GLY A 310 22.59 16.14 -13.96
C GLY A 310 23.38 15.06 -13.23
N THR A 311 24.66 14.94 -13.59
CA THR A 311 25.70 14.15 -12.90
C THR A 311 26.07 14.66 -11.49
N ASP A 312 25.56 15.84 -11.10
CA ASP A 312 25.90 16.57 -9.86
C ASP A 312 24.90 16.37 -8.70
N LEU A 313 23.97 15.42 -8.78
CA LEU A 313 23.06 15.15 -7.67
C LEU A 313 23.80 14.52 -6.47
N ASP A 314 23.56 15.05 -5.26
CA ASP A 314 24.01 14.39 -4.03
C ASP A 314 23.27 13.05 -3.80
N TRP A 315 23.71 12.30 -2.79
CA TRP A 315 23.11 11.00 -2.49
C TRP A 315 21.61 11.11 -2.14
N ALA A 316 21.20 12.15 -1.41
CA ALA A 316 19.81 12.26 -0.95
C ALA A 316 18.86 12.67 -2.09
N GLU A 317 19.28 13.53 -3.03
CA GLU A 317 18.51 13.80 -4.25
C GLU A 317 18.44 12.57 -5.16
N ARG A 318 19.48 11.73 -5.21
CA ARG A 318 19.42 10.45 -5.94
C ARG A 318 18.44 9.46 -5.32
N GLU A 319 18.55 9.17 -4.02
CA GLU A 319 17.71 8.15 -3.38
C GLU A 319 16.27 8.62 -3.07
N TYR A 320 16.00 9.93 -2.97
CA TYR A 320 14.68 10.44 -2.57
C TYR A 320 14.05 11.45 -3.55
N GLY A 321 14.81 11.97 -4.52
CA GLY A 321 14.39 13.08 -5.38
C GLY A 321 13.28 12.74 -6.38
N ARG A 322 13.01 11.46 -6.67
CA ARG A 322 11.99 11.05 -7.65
C ARG A 322 10.57 10.86 -7.10
N THR A 323 10.28 11.29 -5.86
CA THR A 323 8.99 10.96 -5.21
C THR A 323 7.78 11.44 -5.99
N GLY A 324 6.85 10.51 -6.25
CA GLY A 324 5.61 10.74 -6.98
C GLY A 324 4.53 11.51 -6.21
N HIS A 325 4.86 12.07 -5.03
CA HIS A 325 3.95 12.88 -4.22
C HIS A 325 3.64 14.23 -4.91
N THR A 326 2.36 14.62 -4.94
CA THR A 326 1.88 15.79 -5.69
C THR A 326 2.33 17.15 -5.13
N ASP A 327 2.66 17.24 -3.85
CA ASP A 327 3.21 18.47 -3.25
C ASP A 327 4.75 18.45 -3.26
N GLY A 328 5.37 19.30 -4.08
CA GLY A 328 6.83 19.41 -4.18
C GLY A 328 7.53 19.82 -2.87
N ARG A 329 6.81 20.41 -1.91
CA ARG A 329 7.37 20.70 -0.57
C ARG A 329 7.58 19.43 0.25
N VAL A 330 6.75 18.41 0.02
CA VAL A 330 6.94 17.08 0.62
C VAL A 330 8.18 16.42 0.02
N ARG A 331 8.35 16.43 -1.30
CA ARG A 331 9.59 15.97 -1.95
C ARG A 331 10.83 16.57 -1.29
N ARG A 332 10.92 17.90 -1.27
CA ARG A 332 12.07 18.59 -0.68
C ARG A 332 12.28 18.20 0.79
N ARG A 333 11.21 18.05 1.57
CA ARG A 333 11.30 17.60 2.96
C ARG A 333 11.80 16.17 3.10
N ILE A 334 11.40 15.23 2.23
CA ILE A 334 11.90 13.85 2.24
C ILE A 334 13.41 13.85 1.94
N VAL A 335 13.85 14.58 0.90
CA VAL A 335 15.29 14.72 0.57
C VAL A 335 16.07 15.34 1.74
N ASP A 336 15.61 16.47 2.29
CA ASP A 336 16.27 17.15 3.42
C ASP A 336 16.36 16.24 4.64
N MET A 337 15.31 15.44 4.92
CA MET A 337 15.31 14.45 5.99
C MET A 337 16.27 13.30 5.71
N GLY A 338 16.29 12.75 4.49
CA GLY A 338 17.20 11.68 4.08
C GLY A 338 18.68 12.08 4.19
N ARG A 339 19.01 13.32 3.81
CA ARG A 339 20.35 13.91 3.97
C ARG A 339 20.77 14.00 5.45
N ALA A 340 19.86 14.42 6.33
CA ALA A 340 20.10 14.44 7.78
C ALA A 340 20.20 13.02 8.38
N TRP A 341 19.42 12.08 7.85
CA TRP A 341 19.38 10.68 8.31
C TRP A 341 20.69 9.94 8.03
N LEU A 342 21.23 10.08 6.81
CA LEU A 342 22.53 9.48 6.45
C LEU A 342 23.65 10.01 7.35
N LYS A 343 23.67 11.32 7.60
CA LYS A 343 24.71 11.98 8.41
C LYS A 343 24.70 11.53 9.87
N ASN A 344 23.53 11.23 10.43
CA ASN A 344 23.33 10.93 11.85
C ASN A 344 22.69 9.54 12.04
N MET A 345 23.11 8.56 11.22
CA MET A 345 22.54 7.22 11.23
C MET A 345 22.70 6.55 12.61
N GLY A 346 21.62 5.96 13.14
CA GLY A 346 21.61 5.31 14.45
C GLY A 346 21.34 6.25 15.63
N GLU A 347 21.32 7.57 15.42
CA GLU A 347 20.96 8.54 16.45
C GLU A 347 19.44 8.68 16.62
N ASP A 348 19.01 9.22 17.76
CA ASP A 348 17.59 9.50 18.03
C ASP A 348 17.10 10.70 17.20
N LEU A 349 15.80 10.75 16.85
CA LEU A 349 15.24 11.80 15.98
C LEU A 349 15.57 13.25 16.42
N PRO A 350 15.59 13.61 17.72
CA PRO A 350 16.00 14.96 18.16
C PRO A 350 17.48 15.29 17.94
N VAL A 351 18.33 14.29 17.71
CA VAL A 351 19.76 14.45 17.38
C VAL A 351 19.94 14.53 15.86
N ILE A 352 19.22 13.69 15.09
CA ILE A 352 19.15 13.77 13.62
C ILE A 352 18.65 15.15 13.18
N PHE A 353 17.68 15.71 13.90
CA PHE A 353 17.07 17.02 13.67
C PHE A 353 17.35 17.94 14.88
N PRO A 354 18.46 18.70 14.91
CA PRO A 354 18.87 19.42 16.11
C PRO A 354 18.02 20.66 16.42
N THR A 355 17.48 21.36 15.41
CA THR A 355 16.68 22.58 15.66
C THR A 355 15.19 22.28 15.89
N LYS A 356 14.52 23.12 16.69
CA LYS A 356 13.06 23.06 16.91
C LYS A 356 12.25 23.11 15.60
N ALA A 357 12.77 23.79 14.57
CA ALA A 357 12.13 23.90 13.27
C ALA A 357 12.22 22.58 12.48
N GLU A 358 13.39 21.95 12.45
CA GLU A 358 13.61 20.66 11.80
C GLU A 358 12.84 19.54 12.50
N GLN A 359 12.89 19.43 13.83
CA GLN A 359 12.13 18.44 14.59
C GLN A 359 10.64 18.57 14.27
N LYS A 360 10.09 19.78 14.38
CA LYS A 360 8.68 20.02 14.07
C LYS A 360 8.33 19.68 12.62
N ALA A 361 9.25 19.87 11.67
CA ALA A 361 9.05 19.47 10.28
C ALA A 361 9.13 17.95 10.07
N ALA A 362 10.06 17.26 10.72
CA ALA A 362 10.24 15.82 10.65
C ALA A 362 9.03 15.07 11.25
N TYR A 363 8.65 15.39 12.49
CA TYR A 363 7.46 14.80 13.12
C TYR A 363 6.18 15.12 12.34
N ARG A 364 6.05 16.32 11.74
CA ARG A 364 4.93 16.65 10.83
C ARG A 364 4.93 15.86 9.53
N LEU A 365 6.08 15.41 9.02
CA LEU A 365 6.13 14.54 7.84
C LEU A 365 5.72 13.11 8.22
N LEU A 366 6.30 12.58 9.30
CA LEU A 366 6.03 11.21 9.76
C LEU A 366 4.53 11.02 10.13
N SER A 367 3.95 11.97 10.86
CA SER A 367 2.53 11.95 11.26
C SER A 367 1.55 12.40 10.17
N ASN A 368 1.99 12.70 8.94
CA ASN A 368 1.10 13.14 7.87
C ASN A 368 0.35 11.95 7.24
N PRO A 369 -0.98 11.88 7.31
CA PRO A 369 -1.76 10.77 6.74
C PRO A 369 -1.90 10.84 5.20
N ARG A 370 -1.25 11.81 4.54
CA ARG A 370 -1.12 11.92 3.07
C ARG A 370 0.26 11.50 2.55
N ILE A 371 1.14 11.08 3.45
CA ILE A 371 2.47 10.58 3.13
C ILE A 371 2.49 9.15 3.65
N SER A 372 2.95 8.22 2.81
CA SER A 372 3.06 6.80 3.13
C SER A 372 4.52 6.38 3.16
N MET A 373 4.77 5.11 3.50
CA MET A 373 6.10 4.51 3.43
C MET A 373 6.62 4.46 1.97
N GLU A 374 5.74 4.15 1.02
CA GLU A 374 6.03 4.09 -0.41
C GLU A 374 6.49 5.43 -0.96
N HIS A 375 5.93 6.56 -0.50
CA HIS A 375 6.37 7.90 -0.92
C HIS A 375 7.84 8.21 -0.60
N VAL A 376 8.44 7.49 0.36
CA VAL A 376 9.87 7.58 0.72
C VAL A 376 10.70 6.52 -0.01
N LEU A 377 10.13 5.34 -0.29
CA LEU A 377 10.84 4.20 -0.88
C LEU A 377 10.80 4.10 -2.41
N GLU A 378 9.71 4.50 -3.07
CA GLU A 378 9.59 4.45 -4.54
C GLU A 378 10.79 5.12 -5.23
N PRO A 379 11.30 6.30 -4.81
CA PRO A 379 12.47 6.92 -5.44
C PRO A 379 13.76 6.12 -5.27
N HIS A 380 13.92 5.44 -4.15
CA HIS A 380 15.07 4.59 -3.89
C HIS A 380 15.03 3.33 -4.75
N PHE A 381 13.84 2.76 -5.00
CA PHE A 381 13.68 1.64 -5.91
C PHE A 381 14.07 2.00 -7.35
N GLU A 382 13.78 3.24 -7.77
CA GLU A 382 14.21 3.77 -9.08
C GLU A 382 15.72 4.01 -9.16
N ALA A 383 16.33 4.55 -8.10
CA ALA A 383 17.78 4.68 -8.00
C ALA A 383 18.50 3.31 -7.96
N THR A 384 17.87 2.30 -7.34
CA THR A 384 18.34 0.91 -7.38
C THR A 384 18.24 0.33 -8.80
N ALA A 385 17.14 0.58 -9.52
CA ALA A 385 17.00 0.14 -10.91
C ALA A 385 18.07 0.74 -11.82
N ASP A 386 18.35 2.05 -11.69
CA ASP A 386 19.45 2.70 -12.42
C ASP A 386 20.80 2.03 -12.18
N ARG A 387 21.07 1.61 -10.94
CA ARG A 387 22.29 0.85 -10.58
C ARG A 387 22.27 -0.58 -11.12
N CYS A 388 21.11 -1.22 -11.19
CA CYS A 388 20.97 -2.58 -11.74
C CYS A 388 21.28 -2.63 -13.23
N ARG A 389 20.88 -1.62 -14.03
CA ARG A 389 21.18 -1.54 -15.47
C ARG A 389 22.67 -1.54 -15.83
N ALA A 390 23.56 -1.28 -14.88
CA ALA A 390 25.01 -1.32 -15.08
C ALA A 390 25.62 -2.72 -14.87
N GLU A 391 24.82 -3.69 -14.40
CA GLU A 391 25.27 -5.04 -14.05
C GLU A 391 24.62 -6.06 -15.01
N PRO A 392 25.35 -7.09 -15.49
CA PRO A 392 24.78 -8.10 -16.38
C PRO A 392 23.86 -9.08 -15.64
N VAL A 393 24.13 -9.34 -14.36
CA VAL A 393 23.35 -10.23 -13.49
C VAL A 393 23.16 -9.56 -12.13
N VAL A 394 21.91 -9.53 -11.65
CA VAL A 394 21.55 -9.00 -10.34
C VAL A 394 20.81 -10.08 -9.54
N LEU A 395 21.25 -10.31 -8.32
CA LEU A 395 20.57 -11.21 -7.39
C LEU A 395 19.57 -10.41 -6.57
N ALA A 396 18.28 -10.65 -6.81
CA ALA A 396 17.16 -10.06 -6.11
C ALA A 396 16.84 -10.90 -4.86
N LEU A 397 17.56 -10.64 -3.77
CA LEU A 397 17.43 -11.37 -2.51
C LEU A 397 16.10 -11.02 -1.82
N GLN A 398 15.35 -12.03 -1.37
CA GLN A 398 14.11 -11.85 -0.60
C GLN A 398 14.21 -12.52 0.78
N ASP A 399 13.74 -11.84 1.82
CA ASP A 399 13.68 -12.37 3.19
C ASP A 399 12.73 -11.53 4.08
N THR A 400 12.29 -12.09 5.22
CA THR A 400 11.36 -11.46 6.17
C THR A 400 12.02 -11.27 7.54
N THR A 401 11.84 -10.09 8.15
CA THR A 401 12.35 -9.82 9.49
C THR A 401 11.33 -9.18 10.43
N ALA A 402 11.34 -9.63 11.68
CA ALA A 402 10.50 -9.07 12.74
C ALA A 402 11.16 -7.88 13.46
N LEU A 403 10.42 -6.79 13.60
CA LEU A 403 10.73 -5.62 14.42
C LEU A 403 9.77 -5.60 15.62
N ASN A 404 10.28 -5.98 16.79
CA ASN A 404 9.48 -6.10 18.01
C ASN A 404 9.37 -4.75 18.73
N TYR A 405 8.14 -4.29 18.96
CA TYR A 405 7.81 -3.03 19.63
C TYR A 405 6.90 -3.24 20.87
N THR A 406 6.94 -4.44 21.48
CA THR A 406 6.01 -4.85 22.57
C THR A 406 6.00 -3.90 23.78
N GLY A 407 7.08 -3.16 24.04
CA GLY A 407 7.13 -2.14 25.11
C GLY A 407 6.50 -0.78 24.76
N LEU A 408 5.86 -0.62 23.60
CA LEU A 408 5.28 0.64 23.13
C LEU A 408 3.76 0.70 23.30
N GLU A 409 3.30 0.56 24.54
CA GLU A 409 1.87 0.54 24.90
C GLU A 409 1.10 1.80 24.46
N ALA A 410 1.80 2.94 24.29
CA ALA A 410 1.22 4.19 23.80
C ALA A 410 1.16 4.31 22.26
N THR A 411 1.87 3.47 21.51
CA THR A 411 1.92 3.54 20.04
C THR A 411 0.69 2.87 19.44
N THR A 412 -0.13 3.66 18.75
CA THR A 412 -1.40 3.19 18.18
C THR A 412 -1.21 2.36 16.91
N GLY A 413 -2.07 1.36 16.71
CA GLY A 413 -2.13 0.59 15.47
C GLY A 413 -1.02 -0.45 15.25
N LEU A 414 -0.22 -0.78 16.28
CA LEU A 414 0.61 -1.98 16.29
C LEU A 414 -0.27 -3.23 16.47
N ASP A 415 0.16 -4.34 15.88
CA ASP A 415 -0.56 -5.62 15.91
C ASP A 415 0.46 -6.79 15.98
N GLY A 416 -0.05 -8.02 16.06
CA GLY A 416 0.76 -9.23 16.24
C GLY A 416 1.79 -9.47 15.13
N ILE A 417 2.98 -9.93 15.53
CA ILE A 417 4.04 -10.40 14.61
C ILE A 417 4.23 -11.92 14.60
N GLY A 418 3.49 -12.65 15.45
CA GLY A 418 3.58 -14.11 15.61
C GLY A 418 4.84 -14.60 16.34
N GLY A 419 4.84 -15.88 16.69
CA GLY A 419 5.85 -16.54 17.54
C GLY A 419 5.21 -17.22 18.75
N GLY A 420 5.82 -18.30 19.24
CA GLY A 420 5.24 -19.21 20.26
C GLY A 420 5.15 -18.68 21.70
N GLY A 421 4.93 -17.38 21.89
CA GLY A 421 4.77 -16.73 23.20
C GLY A 421 3.63 -15.70 23.17
N LYS A 422 3.13 -15.32 24.35
CA LYS A 422 2.02 -14.35 24.45
C LYS A 422 2.39 -12.98 23.84
N GLY A 423 1.61 -12.53 22.86
CA GLY A 423 1.33 -11.11 22.63
C GLY A 423 2.48 -10.23 22.13
N SER A 424 3.50 -10.77 21.46
CA SER A 424 4.50 -9.91 20.83
C SER A 424 3.89 -9.10 19.68
N VAL A 425 3.94 -7.77 19.79
CA VAL A 425 3.45 -6.82 18.79
C VAL A 425 4.60 -6.06 18.14
N GLY A 426 4.41 -5.64 16.89
CA GLY A 426 5.50 -5.04 16.12
C GLY A 426 5.19 -4.84 14.64
N ILE A 427 6.22 -4.92 13.81
CA ILE A 427 6.12 -4.89 12.34
C ILE A 427 6.86 -6.12 11.77
N LEU A 428 6.26 -6.81 10.80
CA LEU A 428 6.97 -7.75 9.93
C LEU A 428 7.39 -7.00 8.66
N ALA A 429 8.69 -6.87 8.46
CA ALA A 429 9.28 -6.23 7.30
C ALA A 429 9.79 -7.30 6.33
N HIS A 430 9.15 -7.43 5.16
CA HIS A 430 9.63 -8.27 4.07
C HIS A 430 10.34 -7.38 3.05
N ALA A 431 11.58 -7.71 2.68
CA ALA A 431 12.43 -6.84 1.88
C ALA A 431 13.00 -7.57 0.67
N GLY A 432 13.05 -6.83 -0.46
CA GLY A 432 13.78 -7.20 -1.66
C GLY A 432 15.03 -6.36 -1.79
N LEU A 433 16.21 -6.97 -1.65
CA LEU A 433 17.53 -6.33 -1.76
C LEU A 433 18.23 -6.80 -3.04
N ALA A 434 18.51 -5.87 -3.96
CA ALA A 434 19.32 -6.14 -5.13
C ALA A 434 20.81 -6.13 -4.77
N VAL A 435 21.55 -7.17 -5.19
CA VAL A 435 23.00 -7.27 -5.01
C VAL A 435 23.67 -7.80 -6.28
N THR A 436 24.96 -7.50 -6.48
CA THR A 436 25.74 -8.12 -7.56
C THR A 436 26.12 -9.57 -7.24
N THR A 437 26.68 -10.28 -8.21
CA THR A 437 27.21 -11.64 -8.06
C THR A 437 28.34 -11.76 -7.03
N GLU A 438 29.04 -10.67 -6.72
CA GLU A 438 30.07 -10.56 -5.67
C GLU A 438 29.45 -10.26 -4.30
N GLY A 439 28.15 -9.92 -4.25
CA GLY A 439 27.41 -9.55 -3.06
C GLY A 439 27.44 -8.05 -2.71
N ARG A 440 27.86 -7.17 -3.63
CA ARG A 440 27.80 -5.70 -3.42
C ARG A 440 26.32 -5.25 -3.44
N PRO A 441 25.80 -4.57 -2.40
CA PRO A 441 24.43 -4.06 -2.43
C PRO A 441 24.23 -2.96 -3.47
N LEU A 442 23.16 -3.09 -4.25
CA LEU A 442 22.67 -2.08 -5.20
C LEU A 442 21.50 -1.28 -4.62
N GLY A 443 20.90 -1.75 -3.52
CA GLY A 443 19.79 -1.09 -2.82
C GLY A 443 18.52 -1.96 -2.81
N LEU A 444 17.45 -1.43 -2.24
CA LEU A 444 16.16 -2.12 -2.20
C LEU A 444 15.40 -1.90 -3.51
N PHE A 445 14.63 -2.89 -3.92
CA PHE A 445 13.64 -2.81 -5.02
C PHE A 445 12.20 -3.06 -4.55
N ALA A 446 12.06 -3.64 -3.35
CA ALA A 446 10.81 -3.87 -2.67
C ALA A 446 10.99 -3.77 -1.15
N MET A 447 9.97 -3.28 -0.45
CA MET A 447 9.83 -3.47 0.99
C MET A 447 8.35 -3.38 1.35
N ASP A 448 7.87 -4.34 2.13
CA ASP A 448 6.57 -4.30 2.78
C ASP A 448 6.73 -4.31 4.30
N ALA A 449 5.80 -3.69 5.02
CA ALA A 449 5.85 -3.52 6.47
C ALA A 449 4.50 -3.85 7.12
N ALA A 450 4.08 -5.10 6.99
CA ALA A 450 2.80 -5.60 7.47
C ALA A 450 2.81 -6.02 8.96
N PHE A 451 1.65 -6.52 9.39
CA PHE A 451 1.48 -7.32 10.60
C PHE A 451 1.19 -8.77 10.18
N ARG A 452 1.14 -9.71 11.12
CA ARG A 452 0.71 -11.08 10.85
C ARG A 452 -0.76 -11.22 11.26
N GLN A 453 -1.67 -11.02 10.31
CA GLN A 453 -3.11 -11.22 10.54
C GLN A 453 -3.53 -12.64 10.17
N ASP A 454 -2.90 -13.24 9.17
CA ASP A 454 -3.11 -14.63 8.74
C ASP A 454 -1.78 -15.27 8.25
N PRO A 455 -1.46 -16.54 8.57
CA PRO A 455 -0.35 -17.27 7.96
C PRO A 455 -0.31 -17.26 6.42
N GLU A 456 -1.45 -17.19 5.72
CA GLU A 456 -1.49 -17.08 4.25
C GLU A 456 -0.82 -15.79 3.73
N GLU A 457 -0.74 -14.74 4.56
CA GLU A 457 -0.03 -13.50 4.21
C GLU A 457 1.48 -13.71 4.07
N ASP A 458 2.07 -14.67 4.79
CA ASP A 458 3.51 -14.92 4.73
C ASP A 458 3.91 -15.53 3.37
N SER A 459 3.19 -16.55 2.89
CA SER A 459 3.42 -17.12 1.54
C SER A 459 3.20 -16.08 0.44
N ARG A 460 2.17 -15.22 0.60
CA ARG A 460 1.85 -14.19 -0.39
C ARG A 460 2.95 -13.13 -0.55
N ARG A 461 3.70 -12.80 0.52
CA ARG A 461 4.80 -11.83 0.42
C ARG A 461 5.90 -12.27 -0.55
N TRP A 462 6.24 -13.56 -0.58
CA TRP A 462 7.22 -14.10 -1.53
C TRP A 462 6.74 -13.99 -2.99
N VAL A 463 5.47 -14.25 -3.26
CA VAL A 463 4.89 -14.11 -4.62
C VAL A 463 4.83 -12.63 -5.03
N GLU A 464 4.48 -11.74 -4.11
CA GLU A 464 4.52 -10.29 -4.36
C GLU A 464 5.96 -9.78 -4.56
N GLY A 465 6.93 -10.33 -3.82
CA GLY A 465 8.35 -10.01 -3.99
C GLY A 465 8.93 -10.51 -5.31
N LEU A 466 8.51 -11.71 -5.79
CA LEU A 466 8.82 -12.20 -7.13
C LEU A 466 8.28 -11.27 -8.22
N GLY A 467 7.02 -10.85 -8.11
CA GLY A 467 6.44 -9.85 -9.01
C GLY A 467 7.22 -8.52 -9.01
N ARG A 468 7.77 -8.10 -7.87
CA ARG A 468 8.66 -6.93 -7.79
C ARG A 468 10.04 -7.14 -8.40
N ALA A 469 10.58 -8.36 -8.37
CA ALA A 469 11.79 -8.73 -9.09
C ALA A 469 11.57 -8.71 -10.62
N ARG A 470 10.40 -9.18 -11.08
CA ARG A 470 9.97 -9.09 -12.49
C ARG A 470 9.82 -7.66 -12.98
N GLU A 471 9.23 -6.77 -12.17
CA GLU A 471 9.17 -5.33 -12.48
C GLU A 471 10.58 -4.71 -12.57
N LEU A 472 11.52 -5.11 -11.71
CA LEU A 472 12.93 -4.69 -11.79
C LEU A 472 13.59 -5.22 -13.08
N ALA A 473 13.32 -6.45 -13.49
CA ALA A 473 13.80 -7.03 -14.75
C ALA A 473 13.25 -6.26 -15.96
N ALA A 474 11.94 -5.97 -15.98
CA ALA A 474 11.32 -5.17 -17.03
C ALA A 474 11.87 -3.73 -17.11
N ALA A 475 12.32 -3.17 -15.98
CA ALA A 475 13.00 -1.88 -15.92
C ALA A 475 14.47 -1.92 -16.36
N CYS A 476 15.08 -3.12 -16.46
CA CYS A 476 16.49 -3.36 -16.76
C CYS A 476 16.63 -4.50 -17.79
N PRO A 477 16.20 -4.31 -19.06
CA PRO A 477 16.08 -5.40 -20.03
C PRO A 477 17.40 -6.11 -20.37
N ASP A 478 18.53 -5.42 -20.24
CA ASP A 478 19.87 -5.95 -20.48
C ASP A 478 20.48 -6.66 -19.25
N THR A 479 19.73 -6.75 -18.13
CA THR A 479 20.17 -7.31 -16.84
C THR A 479 19.36 -8.55 -16.47
N ARG A 480 20.02 -9.70 -16.27
CA ARG A 480 19.35 -10.90 -15.73
C ARG A 480 19.11 -10.74 -14.23
N VAL A 481 17.86 -10.50 -13.83
CA VAL A 481 17.46 -10.38 -12.41
C VAL A 481 17.02 -11.74 -11.87
N VAL A 482 17.84 -12.38 -11.04
CA VAL A 482 17.57 -13.69 -10.43
C VAL A 482 17.00 -13.50 -9.02
N SER A 483 15.75 -13.88 -8.80
CA SER A 483 15.12 -13.87 -7.47
C SER A 483 15.71 -14.98 -6.59
N VAL A 484 16.25 -14.65 -5.41
CA VAL A 484 16.87 -15.64 -4.52
C VAL A 484 16.12 -15.73 -3.19
N CYS A 485 15.58 -16.91 -2.92
CA CYS A 485 14.75 -17.21 -1.74
C CYS A 485 15.37 -18.31 -0.86
N ASP A 486 15.10 -18.27 0.45
CA ASP A 486 15.49 -19.32 1.37
C ASP A 486 14.48 -20.50 1.35
N ARG A 487 14.55 -21.44 2.31
CA ARG A 487 13.65 -22.60 2.39
C ARG A 487 12.17 -22.26 2.61
N GLU A 488 11.83 -21.05 3.04
CA GLU A 488 10.43 -20.60 3.17
C GLU A 488 9.81 -20.26 1.80
N GLY A 489 10.64 -20.08 0.76
CA GLY A 489 10.21 -19.97 -0.63
C GLY A 489 9.87 -21.30 -1.31
N ASP A 490 10.20 -22.47 -0.72
CA ASP A 490 9.90 -23.78 -1.34
C ASP A 490 8.42 -24.16 -1.16
N PHE A 491 7.56 -23.54 -1.94
CA PHE A 491 6.15 -23.87 -2.09
C PHE A 491 5.70 -23.75 -3.55
N ARG A 492 4.80 -24.67 -3.96
CA ARG A 492 4.37 -24.84 -5.36
C ARG A 492 3.95 -23.53 -6.03
N ASP A 493 3.22 -22.67 -5.32
CA ASP A 493 2.63 -21.48 -5.93
C ASP A 493 3.72 -20.48 -6.35
N LEU A 494 4.82 -20.30 -5.59
CA LEU A 494 5.95 -19.45 -6.00
C LEU A 494 6.69 -20.03 -7.20
N LEU A 495 6.96 -21.35 -7.17
CA LEU A 495 7.63 -22.05 -8.25
C LEU A 495 6.83 -21.96 -9.56
N ALA A 496 5.50 -22.10 -9.48
CA ALA A 496 4.59 -21.99 -10.62
C ALA A 496 4.62 -20.59 -11.24
N HIS A 497 4.44 -19.53 -10.44
CA HIS A 497 4.51 -18.15 -10.94
C HIS A 497 5.86 -17.86 -11.63
N ALA A 498 6.97 -18.40 -11.13
CA ALA A 498 8.27 -18.19 -11.76
C ALA A 498 8.39 -18.89 -13.12
N ALA A 499 7.92 -20.14 -13.26
CA ALA A 499 8.00 -20.83 -14.54
C ALA A 499 6.98 -20.32 -15.57
N ASP A 500 5.74 -20.06 -15.13
CA ASP A 500 4.63 -19.63 -16.00
C ASP A 500 4.90 -18.23 -16.61
N ASP A 501 5.52 -17.33 -15.83
CA ASP A 501 5.88 -15.98 -16.28
C ASP A 501 7.33 -15.85 -16.80
N GLY A 502 8.13 -16.92 -16.75
CA GLY A 502 9.52 -16.94 -17.24
C GLY A 502 10.56 -16.22 -16.36
N ASP A 503 10.27 -16.01 -15.07
CA ASP A 503 11.19 -15.37 -14.12
C ASP A 503 12.38 -16.28 -13.78
N ALA A 504 13.55 -15.66 -13.57
CA ALA A 504 14.67 -16.32 -12.91
C ALA A 504 14.40 -16.43 -11.41
N LEU A 505 14.28 -17.66 -10.90
CA LEU A 505 14.09 -17.98 -9.49
C LEU A 505 15.12 -19.01 -9.05
N LEU A 506 15.73 -18.77 -7.90
CA LEU A 506 16.64 -19.68 -7.19
C LEU A 506 16.16 -19.82 -5.75
N VAL A 507 15.80 -21.03 -5.34
CA VAL A 507 15.26 -21.32 -4.01
C VAL A 507 15.92 -22.54 -3.37
N ARG A 508 16.13 -22.51 -2.06
CA ARG A 508 16.58 -23.69 -1.32
C ARG A 508 15.40 -24.62 -1.07
N ALA A 509 15.49 -25.86 -1.54
CA ALA A 509 14.49 -26.89 -1.25
C ALA A 509 14.38 -27.15 0.26
N SER A 510 13.17 -27.45 0.72
CA SER A 510 12.85 -27.82 2.10
C SER A 510 12.38 -29.27 2.17
N ARG A 511 12.92 -30.02 3.15
CA ARG A 511 12.39 -31.36 3.48
C ARG A 511 10.94 -31.32 3.97
N SER A 512 10.46 -30.18 4.49
CA SER A 512 9.07 -30.02 4.94
C SER A 512 8.06 -29.88 3.79
N ALA A 513 8.49 -29.39 2.62
CA ALA A 513 7.63 -29.21 1.45
C ALA A 513 7.23 -30.55 0.81
N LYS A 514 8.03 -31.61 1.01
CA LYS A 514 7.81 -32.96 0.48
C LYS A 514 7.60 -32.98 -1.04
N GLN A 515 8.35 -32.15 -1.74
CA GLN A 515 8.35 -32.07 -3.20
C GLN A 515 8.59 -33.45 -3.82
N ARG A 516 7.84 -33.75 -4.88
CA ARG A 516 7.97 -34.99 -5.65
C ARG A 516 8.32 -34.68 -7.09
N VAL A 517 9.11 -35.55 -7.69
CA VAL A 517 9.55 -35.43 -9.09
C VAL A 517 8.97 -36.57 -9.94
N THR A 518 8.81 -36.31 -11.23
CA THR A 518 8.53 -37.35 -12.22
C THR A 518 9.78 -38.21 -12.41
N ALA A 519 9.67 -39.51 -12.17
CA ALA A 519 10.78 -40.44 -12.37
C ALA A 519 10.92 -40.81 -13.87
N PRO A 520 12.12 -41.19 -14.35
CA PRO A 520 12.34 -41.60 -15.75
C PRO A 520 11.40 -42.71 -16.25
N GLY A 521 10.95 -43.60 -15.36
CA GLY A 521 9.97 -44.66 -15.65
C GLY A 521 8.50 -44.25 -15.53
N GLY A 522 8.17 -42.95 -15.54
CA GLY A 522 6.78 -42.46 -15.39
C GLY A 522 6.21 -42.51 -13.97
N GLY A 523 7.04 -42.91 -12.99
CA GLY A 523 6.72 -42.93 -11.57
C GLY A 523 6.77 -41.55 -10.90
N LYS A 524 6.59 -41.53 -9.57
CA LYS A 524 6.70 -40.31 -8.74
C LYS A 524 7.65 -40.56 -7.58
N GLU A 525 8.77 -39.88 -7.53
CA GLU A 525 9.79 -40.04 -6.49
C GLU A 525 9.81 -38.84 -5.54
N CYS A 526 10.51 -38.97 -4.41
CA CYS A 526 10.84 -37.85 -3.54
C CYS A 526 11.99 -37.06 -4.19
N LEU A 527 11.89 -35.73 -4.26
CA LEU A 527 12.93 -34.88 -4.86
C LEU A 527 14.32 -35.15 -4.24
N TRP A 528 14.39 -35.27 -2.92
CA TRP A 528 15.64 -35.46 -2.19
C TRP A 528 16.29 -36.82 -2.47
N ASP A 529 15.47 -37.88 -2.48
CA ASP A 529 15.96 -39.25 -2.68
C ASP A 529 16.39 -39.45 -4.15
N HIS A 530 15.64 -38.87 -5.10
CA HIS A 530 15.96 -38.86 -6.51
C HIS A 530 17.31 -38.21 -6.79
N VAL A 531 17.54 -36.98 -6.30
CA VAL A 531 18.80 -36.27 -6.53
C VAL A 531 19.96 -36.92 -5.77
N ALA A 532 19.73 -37.51 -4.59
CA ALA A 532 20.78 -38.23 -3.85
C ALA A 532 21.26 -39.51 -4.55
N ALA A 533 20.42 -40.16 -5.35
CA ALA A 533 20.76 -41.38 -6.09
C ALA A 533 21.61 -41.14 -7.35
N LEU A 534 21.76 -39.89 -7.79
CA LEU A 534 22.54 -39.55 -9.00
C LEU A 534 24.05 -39.60 -8.74
N PRO A 535 24.88 -39.88 -9.76
CA PRO A 535 26.32 -39.75 -9.64
C PRO A 535 26.73 -38.27 -9.46
N PRO A 536 27.78 -37.96 -8.66
CA PRO A 536 28.29 -36.61 -8.55
C PRO A 536 28.94 -36.15 -9.85
N VAL A 537 28.65 -34.92 -10.27
CA VAL A 537 29.25 -34.28 -11.46
C VAL A 537 30.54 -33.52 -11.13
N ALA A 538 30.74 -33.17 -9.86
CA ALA A 538 31.95 -32.53 -9.37
C ALA A 538 32.15 -32.74 -7.85
N THR A 539 33.32 -32.34 -7.36
CA THR A 539 33.59 -32.15 -5.94
C THR A 539 34.19 -30.77 -5.72
N THR A 540 33.84 -30.10 -4.63
CA THR A 540 34.39 -28.79 -4.24
C THR A 540 34.75 -28.78 -2.76
N GLU A 541 35.57 -27.82 -2.34
CA GLU A 541 35.94 -27.62 -0.94
C GLU A 541 35.42 -26.27 -0.44
N LEU A 542 34.90 -26.25 0.78
CA LEU A 542 34.38 -25.06 1.44
C LEU A 542 35.06 -24.87 2.79
N THR A 543 35.87 -23.82 2.92
CA THR A 543 36.40 -23.39 4.22
C THR A 543 35.28 -22.80 5.07
N ILE A 544 34.88 -23.53 6.11
CA ILE A 544 33.93 -23.06 7.11
C ILE A 544 34.73 -22.29 8.17
N PRO A 545 34.56 -20.96 8.30
CA PRO A 545 35.31 -20.19 9.28
C PRO A 545 34.87 -20.53 10.71
N ALA A 546 35.83 -20.41 11.63
CA ALA A 546 35.57 -20.51 13.06
C ALA A 546 34.46 -19.53 13.50
N ALA A 547 33.60 -19.96 14.41
CA ALA A 547 32.56 -19.12 14.99
C ALA A 547 32.57 -19.25 16.51
N GLY A 548 32.31 -18.14 17.21
CA GLY A 548 32.17 -18.10 18.66
C GLY A 548 30.72 -18.12 19.16
N GLY A 549 30.53 -18.20 20.47
CA GLY A 549 29.21 -18.16 21.12
C GLY A 549 28.54 -19.54 21.25
N PRO A 550 27.20 -19.61 21.37
CA PRO A 550 26.47 -20.86 21.66
C PRO A 550 26.57 -21.96 20.58
N ARG A 551 27.04 -21.62 19.37
CA ARG A 551 27.35 -22.55 18.28
C ARG A 551 28.84 -22.48 17.95
N ALA A 552 29.67 -22.55 18.98
CA ALA A 552 31.12 -22.49 18.82
C ALA A 552 31.60 -23.63 17.92
N ARG A 553 32.32 -23.29 16.84
CA ARG A 553 32.92 -24.25 15.92
C ARG A 553 34.34 -23.82 15.58
N LYS A 554 35.22 -24.79 15.41
CA LYS A 554 36.54 -24.56 14.82
C LYS A 554 36.40 -24.23 13.34
N GLU A 555 37.43 -23.62 12.78
CA GLU A 555 37.60 -23.59 11.34
C GLU A 555 37.84 -25.02 10.83
N ARG A 556 37.21 -25.38 9.71
CA ARG A 556 37.40 -26.67 9.05
C ARG A 556 37.11 -26.55 7.55
N VAL A 557 37.73 -27.40 6.74
CA VAL A 557 37.38 -27.55 5.32
C VAL A 557 36.33 -28.65 5.23
N ALA A 558 35.20 -28.35 4.58
CA ALA A 558 34.18 -29.34 4.24
C ALA A 558 34.29 -29.68 2.76
N ARG A 559 34.43 -30.97 2.43
CA ARG A 559 34.45 -31.46 1.05
C ARG A 559 33.03 -31.80 0.63
N LEU A 560 32.57 -31.24 -0.48
CA LEU A 560 31.18 -31.29 -0.94
C LEU A 560 31.11 -31.99 -2.30
N GLU A 561 30.33 -33.05 -2.41
CA GLU A 561 29.92 -33.61 -3.70
C GLU A 561 28.79 -32.80 -4.31
N ILE A 562 28.91 -32.50 -5.60
CA ILE A 562 27.94 -31.74 -6.37
C ILE A 562 27.17 -32.68 -7.30
N ARG A 563 25.83 -32.58 -7.29
CA ARG A 563 24.93 -33.32 -8.18
C ARG A 563 23.96 -32.37 -8.86
N THR A 564 23.65 -32.61 -10.12
CA THR A 564 22.72 -31.82 -10.94
C THR A 564 21.62 -32.72 -11.50
N ALA A 565 20.44 -32.14 -11.75
CA ALA A 565 19.33 -32.85 -12.41
C ALA A 565 18.33 -31.88 -13.04
N GLU A 566 17.84 -32.19 -14.23
CA GLU A 566 16.57 -31.64 -14.68
C GLU A 566 15.41 -32.38 -13.98
N VAL A 567 14.47 -31.65 -13.38
CA VAL A 567 13.38 -32.26 -12.60
C VAL A 567 12.02 -31.65 -12.91
N GLY A 568 11.03 -32.49 -13.16
CA GLY A 568 9.62 -32.09 -13.26
C GLY A 568 8.94 -32.21 -11.89
N ILE A 569 8.72 -31.09 -11.19
CA ILE A 569 8.06 -31.05 -9.88
C ILE A 569 6.56 -31.35 -10.07
N VAL A 570 6.10 -32.43 -9.45
CA VAL A 570 4.75 -32.98 -9.64
C VAL A 570 3.71 -32.10 -8.92
N PRO A 571 2.58 -31.74 -9.57
CA PRO A 571 1.52 -30.96 -8.93
C PRO A 571 0.87 -31.70 -7.74
N PRO A 572 0.37 -30.95 -6.73
CA PRO A 572 -0.32 -31.51 -5.58
C PRO A 572 -1.67 -32.13 -5.99
N ARG A 573 -2.25 -32.96 -5.10
CA ARG A 573 -3.50 -33.69 -5.38
C ARG A 573 -4.69 -32.81 -5.81
N ARG A 574 -4.73 -31.55 -5.37
CA ARG A 574 -5.78 -30.58 -5.75
C ARG A 574 -5.72 -30.18 -7.24
N ASP A 575 -4.52 -30.19 -7.82
CA ASP A 575 -4.23 -29.74 -9.19
C ASP A 575 -3.94 -30.95 -10.10
N ARG A 576 -4.68 -32.06 -9.88
CA ARG A 576 -4.50 -33.33 -10.60
C ARG A 576 -4.88 -33.14 -12.07
N GLY A 577 -3.87 -33.14 -12.94
CA GLY A 577 -4.03 -32.97 -14.39
C GLY A 577 -3.21 -31.81 -14.96
N ALA A 578 -2.65 -30.94 -14.11
CA ALA A 578 -1.63 -29.99 -14.53
C ALA A 578 -0.31 -30.71 -14.88
N ASP A 579 0.49 -30.08 -15.74
CA ASP A 579 1.80 -30.61 -16.11
C ASP A 579 2.83 -30.52 -14.95
N PRO A 580 3.83 -31.42 -14.90
CA PRO A 580 4.96 -31.29 -13.98
C PRO A 580 5.74 -30.00 -14.25
N LEU A 581 6.02 -29.25 -13.21
CA LEU A 581 6.68 -27.96 -13.29
C LEU A 581 8.19 -28.14 -13.56
N PRO A 582 8.74 -27.66 -14.68
CA PRO A 582 10.12 -27.92 -15.06
C PRO A 582 11.11 -27.03 -14.29
N MET A 583 12.01 -27.64 -13.51
CA MET A 583 13.05 -26.97 -12.72
C MET A 583 14.41 -27.64 -12.97
N PHE A 584 15.50 -26.97 -12.62
CA PHE A 584 16.84 -27.54 -12.51
C PHE A 584 17.23 -27.65 -11.03
N ALA A 585 17.78 -28.79 -10.62
CA ALA A 585 18.20 -29.06 -9.25
C ALA A 585 19.73 -29.06 -9.14
N VAL A 586 20.25 -28.39 -8.11
CA VAL A 586 21.69 -28.41 -7.75
C VAL A 586 21.82 -28.82 -6.29
N SER A 587 22.45 -29.96 -6.03
CA SER A 587 22.78 -30.43 -4.69
C SER A 587 24.26 -30.24 -4.40
N ALA A 588 24.57 -29.77 -3.20
CA ALA A 588 25.91 -29.80 -2.61
C ALA A 588 25.81 -30.50 -1.25
N THR A 589 26.41 -31.69 -1.14
CA THR A 589 26.33 -32.55 0.05
C THR A 589 27.72 -32.86 0.57
N GLU A 590 27.94 -32.64 1.86
CA GLU A 590 29.19 -32.94 2.53
C GLU A 590 29.47 -34.44 2.62
N ILE A 591 30.67 -34.83 2.21
CA ILE A 591 31.23 -36.16 2.42
C ILE A 591 32.14 -36.15 3.64
N GLU A 592 32.21 -37.29 4.35
CA GLU A 592 33.11 -37.49 5.49
C GLU A 592 32.94 -36.44 6.61
N ALA A 593 31.70 -35.99 6.86
CA ALA A 593 31.40 -34.92 7.80
C ALA A 593 31.77 -35.24 9.26
N ASP A 594 32.41 -34.28 9.93
CA ASP A 594 32.71 -34.30 11.37
C ASP A 594 31.43 -34.12 12.23
N GLY A 595 30.56 -35.13 12.27
CA GLY A 595 29.40 -35.20 13.17
C GLY A 595 28.04 -35.40 12.49
N ASP A 596 26.97 -35.35 13.28
CA ASP A 596 25.61 -35.80 12.90
C ASP A 596 24.82 -34.85 11.97
N ASP A 597 25.34 -33.67 11.61
CA ASP A 597 24.65 -32.66 10.78
C ASP A 597 25.55 -32.20 9.60
N PRO A 598 25.70 -33.02 8.55
CA PRO A 598 26.49 -32.68 7.36
C PRO A 598 25.90 -31.49 6.61
N LEU A 599 26.75 -30.65 6.01
CA LEU A 599 26.27 -29.60 5.11
C LEU A 599 25.53 -30.22 3.93
N HIS A 600 24.25 -29.87 3.78
CA HIS A 600 23.43 -30.28 2.65
C HIS A 600 22.59 -29.09 2.16
N TRP A 601 22.93 -28.59 0.96
CA TRP A 601 22.08 -27.71 0.18
C TRP A 601 21.51 -28.49 -0.99
N LEU A 602 20.20 -28.40 -1.17
CA LEU A 602 19.52 -28.75 -2.40
C LEU A 602 18.81 -27.48 -2.86
N LEU A 603 19.13 -27.02 -4.05
CA LEU A 603 18.64 -25.79 -4.64
C LEU A 603 17.78 -26.16 -5.86
N LEU A 604 16.64 -25.51 -6.01
CA LEU A 604 15.82 -25.56 -7.22
C LEU A 604 15.94 -24.20 -7.91
N THR A 605 16.14 -24.21 -9.22
CA THR A 605 16.29 -23.00 -10.02
C THR A 605 15.57 -23.12 -11.36
N THR A 606 15.06 -22.01 -11.90
CA THR A 606 14.60 -21.94 -13.30
C THR A 606 15.77 -21.70 -14.27
N GLU A 607 16.91 -21.22 -13.77
CA GLU A 607 18.13 -21.03 -14.55
C GLU A 607 18.78 -22.39 -14.90
N ARG A 608 18.93 -22.66 -16.19
CA ARG A 608 19.54 -23.88 -16.75
C ARG A 608 20.97 -23.59 -17.24
N PRO A 609 21.83 -24.61 -17.40
CA PRO A 609 23.11 -24.45 -18.07
C PRO A 609 22.91 -23.83 -19.46
N ALA A 610 23.80 -22.94 -19.88
CA ALA A 610 23.82 -22.45 -21.25
C ALA A 610 24.19 -23.57 -22.24
N GLU A 611 23.89 -23.40 -23.52
CA GLU A 611 24.28 -24.38 -24.55
C GLU A 611 25.81 -24.55 -24.59
N GLY A 612 26.28 -25.78 -24.35
CA GLY A 612 27.71 -26.11 -24.24
C GLY A 612 28.35 -25.81 -22.88
N GLU A 613 27.62 -25.26 -21.91
CA GLU A 613 28.09 -25.15 -20.53
C GLU A 613 28.05 -26.50 -19.82
N ALA A 614 29.11 -26.86 -19.11
CA ALA A 614 29.14 -28.07 -18.30
C ALA A 614 28.33 -27.90 -17.01
N ASP A 615 27.51 -28.89 -16.66
CA ASP A 615 26.71 -28.96 -15.41
C ASP A 615 27.48 -28.52 -14.16
N ALA A 616 28.75 -28.91 -14.04
CA ALA A 616 29.62 -28.55 -12.91
C ALA A 616 29.91 -27.03 -12.83
N ALA A 617 30.04 -26.34 -13.97
CA ALA A 617 30.26 -24.91 -14.04
C ALA A 617 28.97 -24.15 -13.68
N HIS A 618 27.83 -24.54 -14.26
CA HIS A 618 26.53 -23.98 -13.92
C HIS A 618 26.20 -24.18 -12.43
N ALA A 619 26.45 -25.38 -11.90
CA ALA A 619 26.26 -25.67 -10.48
C ALA A 619 27.12 -24.77 -9.58
N ALA A 620 28.38 -24.51 -9.95
CA ALA A 620 29.25 -23.59 -9.21
C ALA A 620 28.69 -22.15 -9.22
N THR A 621 28.17 -21.68 -10.35
CA THR A 621 27.49 -20.38 -10.48
C THR A 621 26.27 -20.29 -9.56
N VAL A 622 25.36 -21.28 -9.62
CA VAL A 622 24.13 -21.35 -8.80
C VAL A 622 24.45 -21.41 -7.29
N LEU A 623 25.45 -22.20 -6.89
CA LEU A 623 25.92 -22.27 -5.49
C LEU A 623 26.54 -20.95 -5.04
N GLY A 624 27.32 -20.29 -5.90
CA GLY A 624 27.88 -18.96 -5.66
C GLY A 624 26.80 -17.90 -5.43
N TRP A 625 25.77 -17.88 -6.28
CA TRP A 625 24.62 -16.99 -6.14
C TRP A 625 23.85 -17.22 -4.83
N TYR A 626 23.52 -18.48 -4.51
CA TYR A 626 22.84 -18.80 -3.25
C TYR A 626 23.70 -18.45 -2.02
N GLY A 627 25.03 -18.57 -2.13
CA GLY A 627 25.98 -18.09 -1.12
C GLY A 627 25.85 -16.59 -0.81
N ARG A 628 25.40 -15.76 -1.77
CA ARG A 628 25.14 -14.33 -1.56
C ARG A 628 23.84 -14.02 -0.81
N ARG A 629 22.93 -14.99 -0.61
CA ARG A 629 21.67 -14.75 0.12
C ARG A 629 21.90 -14.17 1.52
N TRP A 630 22.99 -14.54 2.20
CA TRP A 630 23.32 -14.03 3.54
C TRP A 630 23.57 -12.49 3.60
N THR A 631 23.71 -11.82 2.46
CA THR A 631 23.82 -10.36 2.39
C THR A 631 22.56 -9.67 2.92
N ILE A 632 21.35 -10.21 2.68
CA ILE A 632 20.11 -9.59 3.21
C ILE A 632 20.00 -9.73 4.73
N GLU A 633 20.48 -10.83 5.32
CA GLU A 633 20.57 -10.96 6.78
C GLU A 633 21.58 -9.99 7.39
N THR A 634 22.69 -9.75 6.68
CA THR A 634 23.67 -8.72 7.07
C THR A 634 23.06 -7.33 7.01
N TRP A 635 22.29 -7.02 5.97
CA TRP A 635 21.54 -5.77 5.86
C TRP A 635 20.48 -5.64 6.97
N PHE A 636 19.69 -6.69 7.26
CA PHE A 636 18.74 -6.70 8.39
C PHE A 636 19.42 -6.50 9.74
N ARG A 637 20.62 -7.04 9.94
CA ARG A 637 21.43 -6.75 11.14
C ARG A 637 21.75 -5.26 11.20
N THR A 638 22.26 -4.66 10.12
CA THR A 638 22.54 -3.21 10.06
C THR A 638 21.28 -2.37 10.28
N LEU A 639 20.14 -2.75 9.71
CA LEU A 639 18.84 -2.11 9.96
C LEU A 639 18.39 -2.20 11.44
N LYS A 640 18.68 -3.31 12.13
CA LYS A 640 18.26 -3.49 13.52
C LYS A 640 19.22 -2.89 14.54
N THR A 641 20.52 -2.90 14.27
CA THR A 641 21.56 -2.48 15.25
C THR A 641 22.34 -1.23 14.83
N GLY A 642 22.55 -1.01 13.53
CA GLY A 642 23.23 0.18 13.00
C GLY A 642 22.33 1.40 13.01
N THR A 643 21.15 1.33 12.36
CA THR A 643 20.18 2.44 12.34
C THR A 643 19.30 2.49 13.60
N ARG A 644 19.40 1.47 14.47
CA ARG A 644 18.64 1.32 15.72
C ARG A 644 17.11 1.43 15.52
N THR A 645 16.57 0.92 14.41
CA THR A 645 15.14 1.08 14.06
C THR A 645 14.14 0.54 15.11
N LYS A 646 14.57 -0.40 15.99
CA LYS A 646 13.76 -0.92 17.11
C LYS A 646 13.65 0.07 18.30
N ASP A 647 14.55 1.04 18.37
CA ASP A 647 14.58 2.04 19.44
C ASP A 647 13.68 3.25 19.12
N ARG A 648 13.19 3.36 17.88
CA ARG A 648 12.25 4.41 17.46
C ARG A 648 11.01 4.43 18.36
N ARG A 649 10.54 5.64 18.70
CA ARG A 649 9.37 5.91 19.56
C ARG A 649 8.49 6.95 18.86
N LEU A 650 7.34 6.53 18.33
CA LEU A 650 6.40 7.35 17.56
C LEU A 650 4.95 6.97 17.92
N ASP A 651 4.01 7.88 17.71
CA ASP A 651 2.63 7.77 18.22
C ASP A 651 1.76 6.75 17.47
N SER A 652 2.16 6.36 16.26
CA SER A 652 1.46 5.37 15.43
C SER A 652 2.39 4.39 14.71
N ALA A 653 1.87 3.22 14.36
CA ALA A 653 2.58 2.26 13.51
C ALA A 653 2.82 2.77 12.08
N ASP A 654 1.98 3.70 11.58
CA ASP A 654 2.17 4.34 10.27
C ASP A 654 3.37 5.32 10.29
N ASP A 655 3.53 6.05 11.38
CA ASP A 655 4.70 6.90 11.65
C ASP A 655 5.97 6.04 11.75
N LEU A 656 5.91 4.89 12.44
CA LEU A 656 7.01 3.91 12.49
C LEU A 656 7.37 3.34 11.11
N ARG A 657 6.39 3.05 10.24
CA ARG A 657 6.64 2.59 8.86
C ARG A 657 7.35 3.64 8.01
N LYS A 658 6.94 4.90 8.10
CA LYS A 658 7.62 6.02 7.41
C LYS A 658 9.04 6.25 7.94
N CYS A 659 9.24 6.09 9.25
CA CYS A 659 10.57 6.14 9.88
C CYS A 659 11.46 4.97 9.42
N LEU A 660 10.89 3.77 9.35
CA LEU A 660 11.54 2.55 8.85
C LEU A 660 12.03 2.69 7.41
N ALA A 661 11.33 3.43 6.54
CA ALA A 661 11.80 3.69 5.18
C ALA A 661 13.16 4.42 5.15
N PHE A 662 13.34 5.49 5.94
CA PHE A 662 14.61 6.21 6.01
C PHE A 662 15.73 5.34 6.62
N ASP A 663 15.40 4.55 7.66
CA ASP A 663 16.33 3.57 8.24
C ASP A 663 16.71 2.48 7.20
N ALA A 664 15.77 2.00 6.39
CA ALA A 664 15.99 0.97 5.40
C ALA A 664 16.88 1.43 4.23
N VAL A 665 16.66 2.65 3.73
CA VAL A 665 17.45 3.25 2.63
C VAL A 665 18.87 3.62 3.08
N THR A 666 19.10 3.97 4.34
CA THR A 666 20.43 4.31 4.87
C THR A 666 21.26 3.09 5.30
N ALA A 667 20.64 1.96 5.65
CA ALA A 667 21.33 0.76 6.11
C ALA A 667 22.36 0.13 5.13
N PRO A 668 22.22 0.17 3.78
CA PRO A 668 23.24 -0.36 2.87
C PRO A 668 24.55 0.42 2.88
N SER A 669 24.54 1.70 3.29
CA SER A 669 25.68 2.62 3.20
C SER A 669 26.82 2.32 4.18
N THR A 670 26.72 1.27 5.00
CA THR A 670 27.76 0.85 5.95
C THR A 670 28.28 -0.56 5.66
N SER A 671 28.68 -0.82 4.42
CA SER A 671 29.54 -1.98 4.14
C SER A 671 30.82 -1.84 4.98
N PRO A 672 31.18 -2.83 5.83
CA PRO A 672 32.37 -2.74 6.64
C PRO A 672 33.60 -2.98 5.76
N THR A 673 34.12 -1.93 5.14
CA THR A 673 35.49 -1.92 4.64
C THR A 673 36.42 -2.15 5.82
N SER A 674 37.18 -3.25 5.77
CA SER A 674 38.09 -3.67 6.84
C SER A 674 39.03 -2.52 7.23
N PRO A 675 38.99 -2.01 8.47
CA PRO A 675 39.95 -1.02 8.91
C PRO A 675 41.32 -1.69 9.09
N SER A 676 42.29 -1.28 8.28
CA SER A 676 43.69 -1.56 8.51
C SER A 676 44.09 -1.02 9.89
N SER A 677 44.52 -1.92 10.78
CA SER A 677 44.82 -1.61 12.18
C SER A 677 45.92 -0.55 12.34
N PRO A 678 45.68 0.54 13.10
CA PRO A 678 46.74 1.32 13.71
C PRO A 678 46.87 0.97 15.20
N GLY A 679 48.05 0.48 15.60
CA GLY A 679 48.63 0.67 16.94
C GLY A 679 47.85 0.22 18.18
N SER A 680 48.31 -0.86 18.82
CA SER A 680 47.93 -1.23 20.18
C SER A 680 48.13 -0.07 21.18
N ALA A 681 47.05 0.40 21.80
CA ALA A 681 47.09 1.23 23.01
C ALA A 681 46.26 0.57 24.13
N ARG A 682 46.93 0.11 25.19
CA ARG A 682 46.30 -0.56 26.35
C ARG A 682 45.34 0.39 27.09
N LYS A 683 44.09 -0.05 27.35
CA LYS A 683 43.20 0.59 28.34
C LYS A 683 43.49 0.07 29.76
N PRO A 684 43.52 0.94 30.79
CA PRO A 684 43.66 0.51 32.18
C PRO A 684 42.33 -0.08 32.74
N PRO A 685 42.40 -0.93 33.77
CA PRO A 685 41.21 -1.62 34.30
C PRO A 685 40.31 -0.68 35.13
N ARG A 686 38.99 -0.85 35.00
CA ARG A 686 37.99 -0.17 35.86
C ARG A 686 37.79 -0.93 37.18
N PRO A 687 37.61 -0.24 38.33
CA PRO A 687 37.44 -0.89 39.62
C PRO A 687 36.04 -1.51 39.79
N ARG A 688 35.98 -2.67 40.45
CA ARG A 688 34.73 -3.34 40.86
C ARG A 688 34.04 -2.54 41.98
N ARG A 689 32.75 -2.22 41.84
CA ARG A 689 31.90 -1.78 42.96
C ARG A 689 31.22 -2.98 43.62
N SER A 690 31.50 -3.19 44.90
CA SER A 690 30.79 -4.14 45.77
C SER A 690 29.53 -3.52 46.36
N ARG A 691 28.54 -4.36 46.69
CA ARG A 691 27.30 -3.94 47.36
C ARG A 691 27.54 -3.73 48.86
N ARG A 692 27.03 -2.65 49.44
CA ARG A 692 26.50 -2.65 50.82
C ARG A 692 25.22 -1.81 50.89
N ARG A 693 24.21 -2.35 51.60
CA ARG A 693 23.05 -1.64 52.13
C ARG A 693 23.43 -1.06 53.50
N THR A 694 22.87 0.08 53.89
CA THR A 694 22.05 0.25 55.12
C THR A 694 21.43 1.66 55.19
N SER A 695 20.43 1.79 56.05
CA SER A 695 19.68 2.96 56.52
C SER A 695 20.56 4.15 57.02
N THR A 696 20.07 5.34 57.41
CA THR A 696 18.81 5.69 58.10
C THR A 696 18.47 7.21 58.04
N CYS A 697 17.18 7.54 58.23
CA CYS A 697 16.52 8.76 58.73
C CYS A 697 17.23 10.12 59.04
N PHE A 698 16.47 11.19 58.70
CA PHE A 698 16.06 12.35 59.54
C PHE A 698 16.81 13.72 59.58
N THR A 699 16.01 14.75 59.25
CA THR A 699 15.90 16.14 59.78
C THR A 699 16.87 17.30 59.43
N ARG A 700 16.21 18.47 59.39
CA ARG A 700 16.71 19.85 59.25
C ARG A 700 17.28 20.41 60.56
N CYS A 701 18.23 21.35 60.46
CA CYS A 701 18.38 22.61 61.23
C CYS A 701 19.69 23.31 60.77
N TRP A 702 19.99 24.61 60.93
CA TRP A 702 19.26 25.89 60.98
C TRP A 702 20.35 27.00 61.11
N ASN A 703 20.22 28.11 60.38
CA ASN A 703 20.84 29.46 60.54
C ASN A 703 22.03 29.76 61.51
N ARG A 704 23.04 30.52 61.00
CA ARG A 704 23.42 31.92 61.36
C ARG A 704 24.63 32.40 60.51
N ARG A 705 24.61 33.60 59.86
CA ARG A 705 25.07 34.97 60.27
C ARG A 705 26.57 35.06 60.61
N ALA A 706 27.37 36.10 60.30
CA ALA A 706 27.20 37.46 59.67
C ALA A 706 28.50 37.79 58.86
N THR A 707 28.63 38.83 58.00
CA THR A 707 28.69 40.32 58.18
C THR A 707 28.28 41.01 56.83
N GLY A 708 27.80 42.26 56.67
CA GLY A 708 28.28 43.61 57.06
C GLY A 708 29.18 44.22 55.94
N THR A 709 28.99 45.41 55.33
CA THR A 709 28.09 46.57 55.54
C THR A 709 28.00 47.53 54.32
N SER A 710 26.81 48.09 54.06
CA SER A 710 26.42 49.41 53.48
C SER A 710 27.23 50.19 52.40
N SER A 711 26.56 50.49 51.26
CA SER A 711 26.25 51.83 50.64
C SER A 711 25.90 51.62 49.15
N GLY A 712 24.99 52.30 48.45
CA GLY A 712 24.05 53.40 48.68
C GLY A 712 23.09 53.49 47.46
N CYS A 713 22.09 54.37 47.51
CA CYS A 713 21.03 54.61 46.49
C CYS A 713 20.77 56.14 46.46
N PRO A 714 19.94 56.80 45.60
CA PRO A 714 18.94 56.31 44.62
C PRO A 714 18.90 57.17 43.30
N PRO A 715 17.76 57.63 42.71
CA PRO A 715 16.62 56.93 42.04
C PRO A 715 16.30 57.42 40.59
N GLY A 716 15.34 56.74 39.92
CA GLY A 716 14.44 57.34 38.91
C GLY A 716 14.47 56.65 37.53
N ARG A 717 13.35 56.42 36.81
CA ARG A 717 11.94 56.83 37.00
C ARG A 717 10.95 55.68 36.69
N ARG A 718 9.82 55.66 37.41
CA ARG A 718 8.49 55.14 36.97
C ARG A 718 7.62 56.39 36.65
N PRO A 719 6.56 56.32 35.81
CA PRO A 719 5.23 55.72 36.15
C PRO A 719 4.53 55.09 34.91
N THR A 720 3.29 54.55 34.86
CA THR A 720 2.12 54.31 35.76
C THR A 720 1.26 53.17 35.12
N PHE A 721 0.54 52.31 35.86
CA PHE A 721 -0.95 52.26 36.03
C PHE A 721 -1.80 52.46 34.74
N ALA A 722 -2.94 51.80 34.48
CA ALA A 722 -3.78 50.83 35.25
C ALA A 722 -4.82 50.11 34.32
N PRO A 723 -5.63 49.13 34.81
CA PRO A 723 -6.48 48.24 33.99
C PRO A 723 -8.02 48.48 34.13
N SER A 724 -8.83 47.46 33.76
CA SER A 724 -10.32 47.35 33.72
C SER A 724 -10.98 47.94 32.45
N SER A 725 -12.07 47.41 31.89
CA SER A 725 -13.18 46.55 32.38
C SER A 725 -13.46 45.34 31.45
N SER A 726 -14.05 44.18 31.78
CA SER A 726 -14.81 43.59 32.90
C SER A 726 -16.35 43.64 32.86
N ILE A 727 -16.98 42.49 33.22
CA ILE A 727 -18.43 42.18 33.46
C ILE A 727 -19.25 42.01 32.16
N SER A 728 -20.17 41.04 31.99
CA SER A 728 -20.50 39.68 32.54
C SER A 728 -21.46 38.97 31.54
N GLY A 729 -22.04 37.77 31.69
CA GLY A 729 -21.98 36.64 32.65
C GLY A 729 -22.51 35.36 31.94
N ALA A 730 -22.06 34.13 32.25
CA ALA A 730 -22.26 33.35 33.47
C ALA A 730 -23.55 32.49 33.50
N SER A 731 -23.41 31.17 33.34
CA SER A 731 -24.04 30.18 34.24
C SER A 731 -23.30 28.84 34.13
N SER A 732 -23.02 28.22 35.27
CA SER A 732 -22.19 27.00 35.39
C SER A 732 -22.70 26.09 36.51
N ALA A 733 -22.40 24.80 36.36
CA ALA A 733 -22.49 23.70 37.35
C ALA A 733 -23.86 22.99 37.49
N PRO A 734 -23.89 21.73 38.01
CA PRO A 734 -22.78 20.78 38.24
C PRO A 734 -22.96 19.41 37.53
N ILE A 735 -21.87 18.64 37.42
CA ILE A 735 -21.89 17.22 37.00
C ILE A 735 -21.80 16.34 38.27
N PRO A 736 -22.74 15.39 38.50
CA PRO A 736 -22.66 14.44 39.62
C PRO A 736 -21.81 13.19 39.29
N PRO A 737 -21.27 12.50 40.32
CA PRO A 737 -20.37 11.35 40.11
C PRO A 737 -21.12 10.05 39.79
N ARG A 738 -20.53 9.20 38.93
CA ARG A 738 -21.02 7.83 38.70
C ARG A 738 -20.52 6.88 39.80
N ALA A 739 -21.43 6.51 40.70
CA ALA A 739 -21.23 5.40 41.62
C ALA A 739 -21.45 4.04 40.91
N SER A 740 -20.82 3.00 41.46
CA SER A 740 -21.02 1.61 41.07
C SER A 740 -22.31 1.03 41.67
N ARG A 741 -23.00 0.15 40.92
CA ARG A 741 -23.61 -1.10 41.40
C ARG A 741 -24.37 -1.83 40.29
N SER A 742 -24.16 -3.14 40.23
CA SER A 742 -24.99 -4.08 39.47
C SER A 742 -26.32 -4.34 40.20
N PRO A 743 -27.40 -4.67 39.48
CA PRO A 743 -28.43 -5.56 39.98
C PRO A 743 -28.13 -7.00 39.54
N GLY A 744 -28.39 -7.98 40.40
CA GLY A 744 -28.31 -9.40 40.06
C GLY A 744 -29.49 -10.17 40.62
N ARG A 745 -29.85 -11.25 39.95
CA ARG A 745 -30.63 -12.45 40.35
C ARG A 745 -30.69 -13.33 39.08
N GLU A 746 -30.70 -14.66 39.14
CA GLU A 746 -30.88 -15.55 40.29
C GLU A 746 -30.10 -16.87 40.09
N ARG A 747 -29.90 -17.66 41.16
CA ARG A 747 -29.20 -18.96 41.13
C ARG A 747 -30.14 -20.11 41.52
N SER A 748 -30.16 -21.16 40.72
CA SER A 748 -30.40 -22.56 41.12
C SER A 748 -29.92 -23.49 39.97
N GLY A 749 -29.44 -24.72 40.18
CA GLY A 749 -28.95 -25.38 41.39
C GLY A 749 -28.77 -26.90 41.17
N ARG A 750 -27.64 -27.49 41.66
CA ARG A 750 -27.32 -28.95 41.74
C ARG A 750 -27.09 -29.64 40.37
N VAL A 751 -25.97 -30.31 40.06
CA VAL A 751 -25.28 -31.50 40.63
C VAL A 751 -26.05 -32.82 40.44
N TRP A 752 -25.58 -33.66 39.50
CA TRP A 752 -25.36 -35.14 39.49
C TRP A 752 -25.15 -35.57 38.00
N LYS A 753 -24.19 -36.40 37.53
CA LYS A 753 -23.68 -37.76 37.84
C LYS A 753 -24.31 -38.85 36.93
N GLY A 754 -23.49 -39.53 36.11
CA GLY A 754 -23.84 -40.73 35.30
C GLY A 754 -24.77 -40.48 34.09
N SER A 755 -25.01 -41.41 33.17
CA SER A 755 -24.30 -42.65 32.72
C SER A 755 -25.15 -43.29 31.60
N THR A 756 -24.54 -44.04 30.65
CA THR A 756 -25.21 -44.82 29.57
C THR A 756 -26.09 -43.99 28.59
N GLY A 757 -26.37 -44.38 27.35
CA GLY A 757 -25.90 -45.49 26.53
C GLY A 757 -27.05 -46.24 25.83
N ARG A 758 -27.36 -45.92 24.56
CA ARG A 758 -27.91 -46.88 23.56
C ARG A 758 -28.07 -46.31 22.15
N SER A 759 -27.99 -47.25 21.22
CA SER A 759 -28.27 -47.19 19.78
C SER A 759 -29.72 -46.86 19.40
N ARG A 760 -29.92 -46.38 18.16
CA ARG A 760 -30.73 -47.11 17.17
C ARG A 760 -30.51 -46.63 15.73
N SER A 761 -30.60 -47.58 14.82
CA SER A 761 -30.53 -47.48 13.37
C SER A 761 -31.88 -47.18 12.73
N VAL A 762 -31.90 -46.48 11.60
CA VAL A 762 -32.96 -46.58 10.57
C VAL A 762 -32.32 -46.45 9.17
N THR A 763 -32.52 -47.47 8.33
CA THR A 763 -32.33 -47.42 6.86
C THR A 763 -33.65 -47.01 6.19
N PRO A 764 -33.59 -46.41 4.99
CA PRO A 764 -33.88 -47.17 3.76
C PRO A 764 -33.00 -46.70 2.57
N SER A 765 -33.01 -47.25 1.36
CA SER A 765 -33.34 -48.57 0.77
C SER A 765 -32.87 -48.53 -0.69
N ALA A 766 -32.40 -49.64 -1.26
CA ALA A 766 -31.95 -49.67 -2.65
C ALA A 766 -33.10 -49.56 -3.68
N ARG A 767 -32.77 -49.11 -4.89
CA ARG A 767 -33.33 -49.65 -6.15
C ARG A 767 -32.20 -49.83 -7.17
N GLU A 768 -32.34 -50.88 -7.95
CA GLU A 768 -31.32 -51.47 -8.82
C GLU A 768 -31.51 -51.07 -10.30
N SER A 769 -30.64 -51.65 -11.14
CA SER A 769 -30.68 -51.79 -12.61
C SER A 769 -30.49 -50.52 -13.47
N GLY A 770 -29.75 -50.60 -14.59
CA GLY A 770 -28.96 -51.70 -15.15
C GLY A 770 -28.37 -51.33 -16.53
N SER A 771 -27.67 -52.28 -17.18
CA SER A 771 -27.08 -52.20 -18.56
C SER A 771 -26.07 -51.07 -18.82
N ASP A 772 -25.01 -51.15 -19.61
CA ASP A 772 -24.26 -52.14 -20.42
C ASP A 772 -23.76 -51.37 -21.67
N SER A 773 -22.54 -51.66 -22.11
CA SER A 773 -22.05 -51.47 -23.50
C SER A 773 -22.09 -50.07 -24.14
N LEU A 774 -20.97 -49.33 -24.10
CA LEU A 774 -19.98 -49.29 -25.20
C LEU A 774 -18.74 -48.45 -24.83
#